data_AF-A0A9P4NGG9-F1
#
_entry.id   AF-A0A9P4NGG9-F1
#
_cell.length_a   1.000
_cell.length_b   1.000
_cell.length_c   1.000
_cell.angle_alpha   90.00
_cell.angle_beta   90.00
_cell.angle_gamma   90.00
#
_symmetry.space_group_name_H-M   'P 1'
#
loop_
_entity.id
_entity.type
_entity.pdbx_description
1 polymer ?
#
loop_
_entity_poly.entity_id
_entity_poly.type
_entity_poly.pdbx_seq_one_letter_code
_entity_poly.pdbx_strand_id
1 'polypeptide(L)'
;MGYADPNQTGTGLRQRLYSRAFIIHEPGHPENSIVYLVLDTQSGDTAVRDGILTGLQELGEEYRVYGRHNVAVTGTHSHSGPGAWLNYLLPQITSKGFSKQSYDAIVTGALLSIKRAHEGLIRGTLEVGTTEIDDANINRSLYAYLANPTEELDKYNDNVDKNLTLLRFTRSDDGKDIGILTWFAVHGTSMLGNNTLITGDNKGVAAYLFEKSMVNDNNTAEGFVAGFSQANVGDTSPNVLGAYCEDGSDEECKLEDSTCGGRNEACHGRGPYYGLNDGGTKSCFEIGKRQFEGAKGLYSSMVSASSSKSAPIVGSTVRSLHIFVDLKDYTFPLPNGTYVRTCSAALGYSFAAGTSDGPGAFDFKQNDSGDPNANPLWSVVGGLVHVPTEDQKECQYPKPILLDVGESKTPYDWSPNIVDIQLLRVGSLIIVVSPGEATTMAGRRWRDAIAAGAREMNLLGDSADTEPVVLLGGPANTYTHYITTPQEYAVQRYEGASTLYGSHTLDAYINLTLTNLAFLSAKSSGKPSIGPLPPINTNRSLSFIGGVVVDRAGLWSVFGDVVTDVARAYRRGDIASAVFIGANPRNNLRLEGTYAAVEKLSSPPYLSSPASQEDGNGDELKARAETWTTVRSDDDWELVYLWKRTSEFLGTSEVTIEWEIGGDAEPGTYRLHYYGDAKSLGGEITPFEGVSGKFVVA
;
A
#
# COMPACT_ATOMS: atom_id res chain seq x y z
N MET A 1 9.09 -3.13 3.29
CA MET A 1 8.38 -4.38 3.69
C MET A 1 7.78 -4.94 2.44
N GLY A 2 8.02 -6.21 2.11
CA GLY A 2 7.48 -6.84 0.90
C GLY A 2 8.51 -7.75 0.24
N TYR A 3 9.67 -7.21 -0.14
CA TYR A 3 10.75 -7.96 -0.81
C TYR A 3 11.44 -9.06 0.01
N ALA A 4 11.11 -9.19 1.30
CA ALA A 4 11.68 -10.19 2.18
C ALA A 4 13.23 -10.16 2.29
N ASP A 5 13.88 -9.04 1.98
CA ASP A 5 15.32 -8.85 2.14
C ASP A 5 15.67 -8.26 3.54
N PRO A 6 16.39 -8.99 4.41
CA PRO A 6 16.80 -8.50 5.73
C PRO A 6 17.82 -7.34 5.70
N ASN A 7 18.42 -7.06 4.53
CA ASN A 7 19.33 -5.94 4.31
C ASN A 7 18.62 -4.67 3.84
N GLN A 8 17.38 -4.77 3.36
CA GLN A 8 16.57 -3.61 2.98
C GLN A 8 16.09 -2.86 4.25
N THR A 9 16.98 -2.05 4.83
CA THR A 9 16.71 -1.25 6.03
C THR A 9 16.49 0.21 5.66
N GLY A 10 15.48 0.84 6.25
CA GLY A 10 15.15 2.24 5.98
C GLY A 10 16.29 3.21 6.31
N THR A 11 16.69 4.03 5.34
CA THR A 11 17.73 5.07 5.47
C THR A 11 17.17 6.48 5.32
N GLY A 12 15.87 6.64 5.07
CA GLY A 12 15.30 7.96 4.84
C GLY A 12 13.85 7.92 4.39
N LEU A 13 13.39 9.05 3.88
CA LEU A 13 12.02 9.31 3.46
C LEU A 13 12.07 10.15 2.18
N ARG A 14 11.31 9.73 1.17
CA ARG A 14 11.02 10.53 -0.02
C ARG A 14 9.54 10.91 -0.11
N GLN A 15 8.66 10.08 0.45
CA GLN A 15 7.23 10.39 0.51
C GLN A 15 6.63 9.82 1.78
N ARG A 16 5.88 10.65 2.52
CA ARG A 16 5.07 10.20 3.66
C ARG A 16 4.06 9.12 3.24
N LEU A 17 3.74 8.26 4.19
CA LEU A 17 2.73 7.21 4.04
C LEU A 17 1.44 7.68 4.69
N TYR A 18 0.32 7.54 3.99
CA TYR A 18 -0.97 8.03 4.46
C TYR A 18 -1.97 6.91 4.70
N SER A 19 -2.96 7.21 5.56
CA SER A 19 -4.22 6.48 5.63
C SER A 19 -5.31 7.36 5.03
N ARG A 20 -5.99 6.88 3.99
CA ARG A 20 -7.14 7.56 3.37
C ARG A 20 -8.41 6.78 3.68
N ALA A 21 -9.36 7.42 4.36
CA ALA A 21 -10.60 6.78 4.82
C ALA A 21 -11.81 7.28 4.03
N PHE A 22 -12.62 6.34 3.54
CA PHE A 22 -13.87 6.62 2.85
C PHE A 22 -15.02 6.03 3.66
N ILE A 23 -15.90 6.90 4.16
CA ILE A 23 -17.08 6.51 4.93
C ILE A 23 -18.32 6.79 4.10
N ILE A 24 -19.15 5.77 3.93
CA ILE A 24 -20.45 5.89 3.26
C ILE A 24 -21.49 5.28 4.18
N HIS A 25 -22.57 6.00 4.45
CA HIS A 25 -23.70 5.45 5.19
C HIS A 25 -25.02 5.73 4.50
N GLU A 26 -26.00 4.86 4.75
CA GLU A 26 -27.36 5.04 4.27
C GLU A 26 -27.98 6.31 4.91
N PRO A 27 -28.62 7.19 4.14
CA PRO A 27 -29.24 8.39 4.68
C PRO A 27 -30.27 8.06 5.77
N GLY A 28 -30.11 8.65 6.96
CA GLY A 28 -30.98 8.40 8.11
C GLY A 28 -30.70 7.11 8.88
N HIS A 29 -29.74 6.30 8.43
CA HIS A 29 -29.38 5.00 9.00
C HIS A 29 -27.85 4.88 9.17
N PRO A 30 -27.22 5.62 10.10
CA PRO A 30 -25.77 5.58 10.30
C PRO A 30 -25.25 4.18 10.68
N GLU A 31 -26.09 3.33 11.27
CA GLU A 31 -25.82 1.91 11.53
C GLU A 31 -25.56 1.08 10.27
N ASN A 32 -26.08 1.56 9.13
CA ASN A 32 -25.84 1.01 7.81
C ASN A 32 -24.73 1.83 7.16
N SER A 33 -23.51 1.65 7.65
CA SER A 33 -22.32 2.33 7.16
C SER A 33 -21.26 1.34 6.71
N ILE A 34 -20.35 1.80 5.86
CA ILE A 34 -19.08 1.14 5.55
C ILE A 34 -17.93 2.12 5.73
N VAL A 35 -16.76 1.58 6.07
CA VAL A 35 -15.47 2.28 6.09
C VAL A 35 -14.51 1.50 5.21
N TYR A 36 -14.02 2.13 4.16
CA TYR A 36 -12.97 1.57 3.30
C TYR A 36 -11.70 2.37 3.47
N LEU A 37 -10.65 1.74 4.01
CA LEU A 37 -9.34 2.36 4.17
C LEU A 37 -8.42 1.97 3.02
N VAL A 38 -7.70 2.96 2.49
CA VAL A 38 -6.53 2.78 1.65
C VAL A 38 -5.30 3.22 2.45
N LEU A 39 -4.50 2.25 2.88
CA LEU A 39 -3.25 2.49 3.62
C LEU A 39 -2.07 2.40 2.66
N ASP A 40 -1.13 3.34 2.74
CA ASP A 40 0.16 3.25 2.05
C ASP A 40 1.11 2.24 2.73
N THR A 41 0.62 1.00 2.86
CA THR A 41 1.29 -0.16 3.46
C THR A 41 1.30 -1.33 2.48
N GLN A 42 2.08 -2.37 2.80
CA GLN A 42 2.13 -3.60 2.01
C GLN A 42 0.77 -4.33 1.98
N SER A 43 -0.01 -4.29 3.05
CA SER A 43 -1.32 -4.95 3.10
C SER A 43 -2.14 -4.40 4.26
N GLY A 44 -3.43 -4.76 4.33
CA GLY A 44 -4.12 -4.85 5.62
C GLY A 44 -3.65 -6.07 6.43
N ASP A 45 -3.77 -6.01 7.75
CA ASP A 45 -3.29 -7.09 8.63
C ASP A 45 -4.15 -7.26 9.88
N THR A 46 -4.21 -8.49 10.38
CA THR A 46 -5.07 -8.91 11.48
C THR A 46 -4.81 -8.09 12.75
N ALA A 47 -3.55 -7.85 13.10
CA ALA A 47 -3.18 -7.08 14.29
C ALA A 47 -3.52 -5.61 14.11
N VAL A 48 -3.21 -5.04 12.94
CA VAL A 48 -3.51 -3.64 12.62
C VAL A 48 -5.01 -3.39 12.65
N ARG A 49 -5.80 -4.27 12.02
CA ARG A 49 -7.26 -4.18 12.02
C ARG A 49 -7.85 -4.33 13.41
N ASP A 50 -7.36 -5.26 14.23
CA ASP A 50 -7.79 -5.40 15.62
C ASP A 50 -7.48 -4.14 16.45
N GLY A 51 -6.30 -3.53 16.25
CA GLY A 51 -5.91 -2.26 16.88
C GLY A 51 -6.83 -1.11 16.49
N ILE A 52 -7.14 -0.97 15.20
CA ILE A 52 -8.09 0.04 14.70
C ILE A 52 -9.48 -0.17 15.31
N LEU A 53 -9.98 -1.41 15.30
CA LEU A 53 -11.31 -1.72 15.83
C LEU A 53 -11.41 -1.50 17.35
N THR A 54 -10.33 -1.75 18.08
CA THR A 54 -10.24 -1.45 19.52
C THR A 54 -10.21 0.06 19.74
N GLY A 55 -9.35 0.78 19.03
CA GLY A 55 -9.25 2.24 19.13
C GLY A 55 -10.57 2.95 18.77
N LEU A 56 -11.33 2.45 17.78
CA LEU A 56 -12.65 2.99 17.44
C LEU A 56 -13.64 2.89 18.60
N GLN A 57 -13.56 1.84 19.43
CA GLN A 57 -14.40 1.72 20.62
C GLN A 57 -13.98 2.71 21.72
N GLU A 58 -12.72 3.11 21.74
CA GLU A 58 -12.15 4.05 22.71
C GLU A 58 -12.34 5.52 22.31
N LEU A 59 -12.53 5.81 21.02
CA LEU A 59 -12.68 7.18 20.51
C LEU A 59 -13.98 7.88 20.93
N GLY A 60 -15.07 7.14 21.13
CA GLY A 60 -16.38 7.71 21.46
C GLY A 60 -17.56 6.82 21.08
N GLU A 61 -18.76 7.16 21.55
CA GLU A 61 -19.98 6.38 21.28
C GLU A 61 -20.36 6.41 19.79
N GLU A 62 -20.16 7.55 19.14
CA GLU A 62 -20.43 7.81 17.73
C GLU A 62 -19.60 6.93 16.77
N TYR A 63 -18.44 6.45 17.21
CA TYR A 63 -17.55 5.59 16.43
C TYR A 63 -17.86 4.09 16.59
N ARG A 64 -18.67 3.70 17.58
CA ARG A 64 -19.02 2.29 17.85
C ARG A 64 -19.82 1.63 16.73
N VAL A 65 -20.36 2.45 15.82
CA VAL A 65 -21.03 2.00 14.60
C VAL A 65 -20.06 1.32 13.62
N TYR A 66 -18.78 1.63 13.72
CA TYR A 66 -17.70 1.03 12.94
C TYR A 66 -17.14 -0.18 13.68
N GLY A 67 -17.32 -1.36 13.09
CA GLY A 67 -16.86 -2.63 13.64
C GLY A 67 -16.37 -3.59 12.56
N ARG A 68 -16.08 -4.83 12.95
CA ARG A 68 -15.56 -5.88 12.05
C ARG A 68 -16.37 -6.03 10.76
N HIS A 69 -17.69 -5.95 10.89
CA HIS A 69 -18.61 -6.09 9.77
C HIS A 69 -18.44 -5.09 8.63
N ASN A 70 -18.11 -3.84 8.95
CA ASN A 70 -18.17 -2.74 8.00
C ASN A 70 -16.86 -1.96 7.83
N VAL A 71 -15.81 -2.29 8.57
CA VAL A 71 -14.46 -1.72 8.38
C VAL A 71 -13.60 -2.66 7.55
N ALA A 72 -13.20 -2.19 6.36
CA ALA A 72 -12.25 -2.84 5.47
C ALA A 72 -10.91 -2.09 5.51
N VAL A 73 -9.82 -2.80 5.80
CA VAL A 73 -8.47 -2.25 5.90
C VAL A 73 -7.67 -2.75 4.71
N THR A 74 -7.47 -1.94 3.67
CA THR A 74 -6.74 -2.34 2.45
C THR A 74 -5.38 -1.66 2.37
N GLY A 75 -4.36 -2.36 1.88
CA GLY A 75 -3.06 -1.76 1.57
C GLY A 75 -2.92 -1.40 0.08
N THR A 76 -2.16 -0.36 -0.24
CA THR A 76 -1.73 -0.06 -1.61
C THR A 76 -0.68 -1.04 -2.12
N HIS A 77 -0.20 -1.95 -1.26
CA HIS A 77 0.82 -2.93 -1.57
C HIS A 77 2.18 -2.32 -1.95
N SER A 78 2.49 -1.16 -1.37
CA SER A 78 3.83 -0.56 -1.43
C SER A 78 4.85 -1.47 -0.75
N HIS A 79 5.95 -1.74 -1.46
CA HIS A 79 7.09 -2.50 -0.95
C HIS A 79 8.13 -1.63 -0.23
N SER A 80 7.92 -0.30 -0.22
CA SER A 80 8.86 0.71 0.29
C SER A 80 8.43 1.32 1.64
N GLY A 81 7.52 0.67 2.37
CA GLY A 81 7.16 1.06 3.74
C GLY A 81 7.99 0.35 4.83
N PRO A 82 8.06 0.89 6.06
CA PRO A 82 8.61 0.18 7.21
C PRO A 82 7.89 -1.16 7.45
N GLY A 83 8.66 -2.17 7.87
CA GLY A 83 8.12 -3.48 8.24
C GLY A 83 7.81 -3.63 9.73
N ALA A 84 7.77 -4.89 10.18
CA ALA A 84 7.62 -5.28 11.58
C ALA A 84 6.28 -4.90 12.25
N TRP A 85 5.14 -5.07 11.59
CA TRP A 85 3.81 -4.79 12.18
C TRP A 85 2.76 -5.87 11.90
N LEU A 86 3.12 -6.89 11.12
CA LEU A 86 2.24 -8.01 10.77
C LEU A 86 2.01 -8.94 11.96
N ASN A 87 0.82 -9.53 12.06
CA ASN A 87 0.39 -10.34 13.21
C ASN A 87 1.13 -11.68 13.33
N TYR A 88 1.43 -12.34 12.21
CA TYR A 88 1.95 -13.70 12.18
C TYR A 88 3.48 -13.74 12.04
N LEU A 89 4.13 -14.80 12.53
CA LEU A 89 5.59 -14.84 12.65
C LEU A 89 6.32 -14.86 11.30
N LEU A 90 5.83 -15.60 10.30
CA LEU A 90 6.56 -15.80 9.04
C LEU A 90 7.05 -14.48 8.42
N PRO A 91 6.19 -13.47 8.16
CA PRO A 91 6.65 -12.22 7.56
C PRO A 91 7.42 -11.31 8.56
N GLN A 92 7.41 -11.60 9.86
CA GLN A 92 8.23 -10.89 10.83
C GLN A 92 9.71 -11.32 10.77
N ILE A 93 10.03 -12.51 10.28
CA ILE A 93 11.40 -13.06 10.27
C ILE A 93 12.36 -12.10 9.56
N THR A 94 12.03 -11.66 8.36
CA THR A 94 12.86 -10.76 7.54
C THR A 94 12.87 -9.33 8.08
N SER A 95 11.81 -8.94 8.80
CA SER A 95 11.73 -7.66 9.54
C SER A 95 12.40 -7.69 10.91
N LYS A 96 13.01 -8.81 11.32
CA LYS A 96 13.66 -9.02 12.63
C LYS A 96 12.68 -8.91 13.82
N GLY A 97 11.39 -9.22 13.59
CA GLY A 97 10.34 -9.29 14.62
C GLY A 97 9.24 -8.23 14.46
N PHE A 98 8.63 -7.84 15.58
CA PHE A 98 7.54 -6.88 15.67
C PHE A 98 8.00 -5.56 16.32
N SER A 99 7.65 -4.43 15.72
CA SER A 99 7.93 -3.06 16.13
C SER A 99 6.63 -2.40 16.58
N LYS A 100 6.49 -2.21 17.89
CA LYS A 100 5.33 -1.52 18.47
C LYS A 100 5.18 -0.09 17.93
N GLN A 101 6.30 0.61 17.69
CA GLN A 101 6.30 1.94 17.10
C GLN A 101 5.75 1.95 15.66
N SER A 102 6.13 0.97 14.82
CA SER A 102 5.60 0.86 13.45
C SER A 102 4.10 0.56 13.46
N TYR A 103 3.70 -0.40 14.30
CA TYR A 103 2.31 -0.78 14.50
C TYR A 103 1.44 0.40 14.98
N ASP A 104 1.88 1.09 16.04
CA ASP A 104 1.12 2.20 16.65
C ASP A 104 0.99 3.38 15.67
N ALA A 105 2.00 3.64 14.84
CA ALA A 105 1.93 4.67 13.81
C ALA A 105 0.82 4.39 12.78
N ILE A 106 0.71 3.14 12.31
CA ILE A 106 -0.32 2.73 11.36
C ILE A 106 -1.70 2.81 12.00
N VAL A 107 -1.87 2.25 13.21
CA VAL A 107 -3.17 2.27 13.92
C VAL A 107 -3.60 3.70 14.23
N THR A 108 -2.72 4.54 14.74
CA THR A 108 -3.02 5.94 15.07
C THR A 108 -3.37 6.75 13.83
N GLY A 109 -2.61 6.59 12.74
CA GLY A 109 -2.91 7.26 11.46
C GLY A 109 -4.25 6.84 10.88
N ALA A 110 -4.60 5.55 10.96
CA ALA A 110 -5.90 5.04 10.52
C ALA A 110 -7.06 5.53 11.38
N LEU A 111 -6.90 5.58 12.71
CA LEU A 111 -7.91 6.15 13.61
C LEU A 111 -8.14 7.64 13.32
N LEU A 112 -7.07 8.39 13.08
CA LEU A 112 -7.15 9.81 12.76
C LEU A 112 -7.84 10.05 11.41
N SER A 113 -7.55 9.25 10.38
CA SER A 113 -8.20 9.38 9.07
C SER A 113 -9.69 9.03 9.15
N ILE A 114 -10.07 7.97 9.88
CA ILE A 114 -11.49 7.63 10.13
C ILE A 114 -12.18 8.76 10.89
N LYS A 115 -11.53 9.29 11.92
CA LYS A 115 -12.08 10.42 12.70
C LYS A 115 -12.35 11.62 11.81
N ARG A 116 -11.39 12.04 10.99
CA ARG A 116 -11.54 13.15 10.03
C ARG A 116 -12.66 12.89 9.03
N ALA A 117 -12.75 11.68 8.49
CA ALA A 117 -13.80 11.30 7.55
C ALA A 117 -15.20 11.28 8.21
N HIS A 118 -15.30 10.82 9.46
CA HIS A 118 -16.54 10.82 10.23
C HIS A 118 -17.02 12.25 10.53
N GLU A 119 -16.12 13.11 10.99
CA GLU A 119 -16.41 14.52 11.28
C GLU A 119 -16.75 15.32 10.01
N GLY A 120 -16.27 14.88 8.85
CA GLY A 120 -16.58 15.43 7.53
C GLY A 120 -17.80 14.84 6.84
N LEU A 121 -18.59 13.98 7.51
CA LEU A 121 -19.77 13.35 6.90
C LEU A 121 -20.77 14.40 6.41
N ILE A 122 -21.19 14.24 5.15
CA ILE A 122 -22.09 15.17 4.48
C ILE A 122 -22.94 14.41 3.46
N ARG A 123 -24.14 14.90 3.19
CA ARG A 123 -25.01 14.33 2.17
C ARG A 123 -24.40 14.55 0.78
N GLY A 124 -24.38 13.49 -0.03
CA GLY A 124 -23.77 13.53 -1.35
C GLY A 124 -24.30 12.47 -2.30
N THR A 125 -23.73 12.46 -3.49
CA THR A 125 -23.98 11.47 -4.54
C THR A 125 -22.69 10.77 -4.92
N LEU A 126 -22.83 9.55 -5.42
CA LEU A 126 -21.73 8.74 -5.92
C LEU A 126 -21.92 8.48 -7.41
N GLU A 127 -20.87 8.68 -8.19
CA GLU A 127 -20.81 8.30 -9.60
C GLU A 127 -19.60 7.40 -9.83
N VAL A 128 -19.77 6.39 -10.65
CA VAL A 128 -18.69 5.48 -11.05
C VAL A 128 -18.40 5.63 -12.52
N GLY A 129 -17.12 5.58 -12.88
CA GLY A 129 -16.66 5.55 -14.26
C GLY A 129 -15.46 4.62 -14.40
N THR A 130 -15.15 4.23 -15.64
CA THR A 130 -14.03 3.35 -15.95
C THR A 130 -13.24 3.91 -17.14
N THR A 131 -11.93 3.75 -17.09
CA THR A 131 -11.02 4.04 -18.21
C THR A 131 -9.94 2.97 -18.29
N GLU A 132 -9.44 2.73 -19.48
CA GLU A 132 -8.24 1.90 -19.66
C GLU A 132 -6.98 2.74 -19.41
N ILE A 133 -5.98 2.12 -18.79
CA ILE A 133 -4.64 2.68 -18.61
C ILE A 133 -3.65 1.70 -19.21
N ASP A 134 -3.14 2.06 -20.37
CA ASP A 134 -2.10 1.31 -21.05
C ASP A 134 -0.73 1.54 -20.41
N ASP A 135 0.18 0.60 -20.64
CA ASP A 135 1.59 0.72 -20.24
C ASP A 135 1.79 1.06 -18.74
N ALA A 136 0.87 0.67 -17.86
CA ALA A 136 1.04 0.84 -16.40
C ALA A 136 1.27 -0.49 -15.67
N ASN A 137 0.95 -1.62 -16.32
CA ASN A 137 1.14 -2.96 -15.77
C ASN A 137 1.42 -3.99 -16.87
N ILE A 138 2.11 -5.07 -16.52
CA ILE A 138 2.27 -6.30 -17.31
C ILE A 138 2.03 -7.53 -16.44
N ASN A 139 1.78 -8.70 -17.05
CA ASN A 139 1.68 -9.96 -16.32
C ASN A 139 3.08 -10.54 -16.04
N ARG A 140 3.47 -10.69 -14.78
CA ARG A 140 4.79 -11.24 -14.37
C ARG A 140 4.83 -12.77 -14.30
N SER A 141 3.70 -13.42 -14.51
CA SER A 141 3.52 -14.87 -14.50
C SER A 141 2.65 -15.34 -15.68
N LEU A 142 2.91 -14.77 -16.86
CA LEU A 142 2.16 -15.02 -18.09
C LEU A 142 2.01 -16.52 -18.41
N TYR A 143 3.04 -17.33 -18.18
CA TYR A 143 2.96 -18.77 -18.38
C TYR A 143 1.88 -19.44 -17.53
N ALA A 144 1.69 -19.00 -16.28
CA ALA A 144 0.62 -19.49 -15.41
C ALA A 144 -0.76 -18.99 -15.85
N TYR A 145 -0.86 -17.72 -16.26
CA TYR A 145 -2.10 -17.16 -16.81
C TYR A 145 -2.60 -17.95 -18.03
N LEU A 146 -1.69 -18.33 -18.93
CA LEU A 146 -2.00 -19.12 -20.13
C LEU A 146 -2.45 -20.56 -19.84
N ALA A 147 -2.31 -21.05 -18.61
CA ALA A 147 -2.85 -22.34 -18.21
C ALA A 147 -4.38 -22.32 -17.99
N ASN A 148 -4.99 -21.14 -17.87
CA ASN A 148 -6.45 -21.01 -17.84
C ASN A 148 -7.08 -21.46 -19.17
N PRO A 149 -8.34 -21.93 -19.18
CA PRO A 149 -8.98 -22.44 -20.41
C PRO A 149 -9.02 -21.39 -21.53
N THR A 150 -8.68 -21.79 -22.75
CA THR A 150 -8.64 -20.88 -23.92
C THR A 150 -9.98 -20.15 -24.15
N GLU A 151 -11.10 -20.85 -23.98
CA GLU A 151 -12.46 -20.28 -24.09
C GLU A 151 -12.75 -19.17 -23.06
N GLU A 152 -12.05 -19.18 -21.92
CA GLU A 152 -12.11 -18.11 -20.93
C GLU A 152 -11.14 -16.99 -21.26
N LEU A 153 -9.92 -17.32 -21.71
CA LEU A 153 -8.92 -16.35 -22.14
C LEU A 153 -9.45 -15.46 -23.28
N ASP A 154 -10.14 -16.06 -24.26
CA ASP A 154 -10.70 -15.38 -25.44
C ASP A 154 -11.80 -14.34 -25.11
N LYS A 155 -12.27 -14.29 -23.86
CA LYS A 155 -13.24 -13.27 -23.38
C LYS A 155 -12.59 -11.93 -23.08
N TYR A 156 -11.26 -11.89 -22.94
CA TYR A 156 -10.53 -10.71 -22.49
C TYR A 156 -9.52 -10.27 -23.54
N ASN A 157 -9.35 -8.96 -23.69
CA ASN A 157 -8.40 -8.40 -24.65
C ASN A 157 -6.95 -8.41 -24.16
N ASP A 158 -6.74 -8.65 -22.86
CA ASP A 158 -5.44 -8.52 -22.22
C ASP A 158 -5.26 -9.55 -21.07
N ASN A 159 -4.01 -9.88 -20.78
CA ASN A 159 -3.57 -10.80 -19.73
C ASN A 159 -3.41 -10.14 -18.36
N VAL A 160 -3.64 -8.83 -18.26
CA VAL A 160 -3.86 -8.08 -17.03
C VAL A 160 -5.12 -7.23 -17.13
N ASP A 161 -5.66 -6.77 -16.01
CA ASP A 161 -6.75 -5.80 -16.02
C ASP A 161 -6.21 -4.39 -16.29
N LYS A 162 -6.54 -3.85 -17.47
CA LYS A 162 -6.20 -2.47 -17.89
C LYS A 162 -7.18 -1.42 -17.38
N ASN A 163 -8.34 -1.84 -16.89
CA ASN A 163 -9.40 -0.94 -16.42
C ASN A 163 -9.07 -0.37 -15.04
N LEU A 164 -8.93 0.96 -14.96
CA LEU A 164 -9.07 1.72 -13.72
C LEU A 164 -10.55 2.10 -13.55
N THR A 165 -11.14 1.70 -12.42
CA THR A 165 -12.48 2.16 -12.03
C THR A 165 -12.37 3.24 -10.97
N LEU A 166 -13.12 4.33 -11.12
CA LEU A 166 -13.13 5.49 -10.23
C LEU A 166 -14.53 5.73 -9.69
N LEU A 167 -14.64 5.88 -8.37
CA LEU A 167 -15.82 6.33 -7.65
C LEU A 167 -15.63 7.80 -7.23
N ARG A 168 -16.48 8.70 -7.70
CA ARG A 168 -16.48 10.13 -7.37
C ARG A 168 -17.46 10.43 -6.25
N PHE A 169 -17.05 11.27 -5.30
CA PHE A 169 -17.85 11.71 -4.17
C PHE A 169 -18.18 13.19 -4.31
N THR A 170 -19.45 13.51 -4.53
CA THR A 170 -19.92 14.89 -4.74
C THR A 170 -20.89 15.31 -3.63
N ARG A 171 -20.65 16.46 -3.01
CA ARG A 171 -21.55 17.06 -2.01
C ARG A 171 -22.84 17.55 -2.64
N SER A 172 -23.97 17.29 -2.00
CA SER A 172 -25.26 17.80 -2.47
C SER A 172 -25.47 19.29 -2.18
N ASP A 173 -24.80 19.86 -1.19
CA ASP A 173 -25.05 21.23 -0.73
C ASP A 173 -24.55 22.31 -1.71
N ASP A 174 -23.40 22.07 -2.34
CA ASP A 174 -22.75 23.02 -3.26
C ASP A 174 -22.23 22.38 -4.55
N GLY A 175 -22.43 21.07 -4.74
CA GLY A 175 -21.96 20.34 -5.92
C GLY A 175 -20.46 20.13 -5.96
N LYS A 176 -19.72 20.41 -4.89
CA LYS A 176 -18.26 20.23 -4.86
C LYS A 176 -17.87 18.79 -4.61
N ASP A 177 -16.83 18.33 -5.29
CA ASP A 177 -16.25 17.02 -5.07
C ASP A 177 -15.35 17.03 -3.83
N ILE A 178 -15.50 16.01 -2.97
CA ILE A 178 -14.72 15.84 -1.72
C ILE A 178 -13.67 14.75 -1.83
N GLY A 179 -13.75 13.91 -2.86
CA GLY A 179 -12.76 12.89 -3.07
C GLY A 179 -13.07 11.94 -4.22
N ILE A 180 -12.10 11.09 -4.50
CA ILE A 180 -12.24 9.95 -5.39
C ILE A 180 -11.66 8.69 -4.73
N LEU A 181 -12.18 7.53 -5.09
CA LEU A 181 -11.62 6.23 -4.75
C LEU A 181 -11.49 5.40 -6.02
N THR A 182 -10.29 4.88 -6.29
CA THR A 182 -9.99 4.11 -7.50
C THR A 182 -9.55 2.69 -7.19
N TRP A 183 -9.78 1.80 -8.16
CA TRP A 183 -9.27 0.42 -8.18
C TRP A 183 -8.56 0.16 -9.49
N PHE A 184 -7.29 -0.23 -9.42
CA PHE A 184 -6.46 -0.58 -10.56
C PHE A 184 -5.37 -1.58 -10.15
N ALA A 185 -5.18 -2.64 -10.94
CA ALA A 185 -4.28 -3.74 -10.62
C ALA A 185 -2.84 -3.44 -11.07
N VAL A 186 -2.00 -2.97 -10.16
CA VAL A 186 -0.56 -2.82 -10.41
C VAL A 186 0.21 -2.89 -9.10
N HIS A 187 1.17 -3.79 -9.00
CA HIS A 187 1.98 -3.98 -7.80
C HIS A 187 2.72 -2.70 -7.38
N GLY A 188 2.88 -2.47 -6.07
CA GLY A 188 3.68 -1.37 -5.52
C GLY A 188 5.16 -1.73 -5.43
N THR A 189 5.77 -2.13 -6.54
CA THR A 189 7.18 -2.56 -6.69
C THR A 189 7.93 -1.78 -7.77
N SER A 190 7.52 -0.53 -8.02
CA SER A 190 8.31 0.31 -8.93
C SER A 190 9.61 0.78 -8.29
N MET A 191 9.59 1.03 -6.98
CA MET A 191 10.81 1.17 -6.19
C MET A 191 11.42 -0.21 -5.99
N LEU A 192 12.63 -0.42 -6.49
CA LEU A 192 13.28 -1.73 -6.53
C LEU A 192 13.73 -2.21 -5.13
N GLY A 193 14.09 -3.49 -5.01
CA GLY A 193 14.53 -4.09 -3.74
C GLY A 193 15.76 -3.44 -3.09
N ASN A 194 16.58 -2.72 -3.86
CA ASN A 194 17.74 -1.96 -3.34
C ASN A 194 17.37 -0.55 -2.83
N ASN A 195 16.12 -0.09 -3.00
CA ASN A 195 15.64 1.14 -2.41
C ASN A 195 15.59 1.01 -0.87
N THR A 196 16.01 2.07 -0.19
CA THR A 196 15.95 2.18 1.28
C THR A 196 15.20 3.42 1.77
N LEU A 197 14.63 4.22 0.87
CA LEU A 197 13.83 5.39 1.22
C LEU A 197 12.35 5.02 1.32
N ILE A 198 11.68 5.56 2.34
CA ILE A 198 10.24 5.34 2.52
C ILE A 198 9.44 6.07 1.44
N THR A 199 8.52 5.35 0.78
CA THR A 199 7.55 5.90 -0.20
C THR A 199 6.23 5.10 -0.22
N GLY A 200 5.14 5.75 -0.67
CA GLY A 200 3.88 5.07 -1.00
C GLY A 200 3.90 4.33 -2.34
N ASP A 201 5.08 4.20 -2.97
CA ASP A 201 5.31 3.67 -4.31
C ASP A 201 4.40 4.33 -5.38
N ASN A 202 4.15 3.66 -6.50
CA ASN A 202 3.44 4.25 -7.64
C ASN A 202 2.00 4.71 -7.30
N LYS A 203 1.29 4.01 -6.40
CA LYS A 203 -0.05 4.41 -5.95
C LYS A 203 -0.03 5.62 -5.03
N GLY A 204 0.98 5.71 -4.14
CA GLY A 204 1.22 6.89 -3.33
C GLY A 204 1.54 8.12 -4.19
N VAL A 205 2.35 7.96 -5.24
CA VAL A 205 2.59 9.02 -6.24
C VAL A 205 1.28 9.42 -6.93
N ALA A 206 0.48 8.46 -7.39
CA ALA A 206 -0.77 8.75 -8.09
C ALA A 206 -1.74 9.56 -7.22
N ALA A 207 -1.88 9.18 -5.94
CA ALA A 207 -2.69 9.89 -4.96
C ALA A 207 -2.17 11.32 -4.72
N TYR A 208 -0.87 11.46 -4.48
CA TYR A 208 -0.20 12.75 -4.28
C TYR A 208 -0.40 13.70 -5.46
N LEU A 209 -0.17 13.24 -6.69
CA LEU A 209 -0.36 14.05 -7.89
C LEU A 209 -1.83 14.48 -8.07
N PHE A 210 -2.76 13.56 -7.76
CA PHE A 210 -4.19 13.86 -7.86
C PHE A 210 -4.61 14.91 -6.83
N GLU A 211 -4.27 14.72 -5.56
CA GLU A 211 -4.57 15.65 -4.46
C GLU A 211 -3.97 17.04 -4.75
N LYS A 212 -2.70 17.11 -5.17
CA LYS A 212 -2.07 18.36 -5.59
C LYS A 212 -2.80 19.05 -6.75
N SER A 213 -3.27 18.28 -7.73
CA SER A 213 -4.01 18.83 -8.87
C SER A 213 -5.37 19.43 -8.49
N MET A 214 -5.89 19.12 -7.30
CA MET A 214 -7.20 19.55 -6.81
C MET A 214 -7.17 20.76 -5.88
N VAL A 215 -6.00 21.17 -5.36
CA VAL A 215 -5.88 22.26 -4.37
C VAL A 215 -6.48 23.59 -4.87
N ASN A 216 -6.36 23.88 -6.16
CA ASN A 216 -6.87 25.12 -6.79
C ASN A 216 -8.00 24.87 -7.79
N ASP A 217 -8.64 23.69 -7.76
CA ASP A 217 -9.76 23.38 -8.64
C ASP A 217 -11.06 23.98 -8.07
N ASN A 218 -11.82 24.69 -8.90
CA ASN A 218 -13.04 25.37 -8.45
C ASN A 218 -14.17 24.39 -8.10
N ASN A 219 -14.12 23.16 -8.64
CA ASN A 219 -15.15 22.14 -8.45
C ASN A 219 -14.87 21.26 -7.22
N THR A 220 -13.75 21.45 -6.53
CA THR A 220 -13.38 20.63 -5.37
C THR A 220 -13.57 21.38 -4.06
N ALA A 221 -13.83 20.61 -3.01
CA ALA A 221 -13.81 21.08 -1.65
C ALA A 221 -12.37 21.11 -1.10
N GLU A 222 -12.14 21.98 -0.13
CA GLU A 222 -10.91 21.93 0.67
C GLU A 222 -10.79 20.56 1.36
N GLY A 223 -9.57 20.03 1.46
CA GLY A 223 -9.34 18.71 2.06
C GLY A 223 -9.73 17.54 1.14
N PHE A 224 -9.76 17.73 -0.18
CA PHE A 224 -10.00 16.68 -1.15
C PHE A 224 -9.08 15.46 -0.95
N VAL A 225 -9.65 14.24 -0.94
CA VAL A 225 -8.90 12.99 -0.75
C VAL A 225 -8.92 12.12 -2.00
N ALA A 226 -7.76 11.64 -2.45
CA ALA A 226 -7.65 10.72 -3.59
C ALA A 226 -7.15 9.34 -3.16
N GLY A 227 -8.03 8.34 -3.12
CA GLY A 227 -7.69 6.96 -2.80
C GLY A 227 -7.32 6.18 -4.06
N PHE A 228 -6.11 5.61 -4.10
CA PHE A 228 -5.70 4.66 -5.14
C PHE A 228 -5.57 3.27 -4.52
N SER A 229 -6.66 2.51 -4.54
CA SER A 229 -6.68 1.15 -4.01
C SER A 229 -6.10 0.16 -5.02
N GLN A 230 -5.63 -0.97 -4.50
CA GLN A 230 -5.33 -2.13 -5.32
C GLN A 230 -6.61 -2.81 -5.79
N ALA A 231 -6.48 -3.56 -6.88
CA ALA A 231 -7.48 -4.54 -7.31
C ALA A 231 -6.92 -5.96 -7.14
N ASN A 232 -7.16 -6.85 -8.10
CA ASN A 232 -6.51 -8.17 -8.20
C ASN A 232 -5.06 -8.05 -8.67
N VAL A 233 -4.15 -7.79 -7.74
CA VAL A 233 -2.77 -7.39 -8.02
C VAL A 233 -1.76 -8.55 -8.20
N GLY A 234 -2.17 -9.79 -7.94
CA GLY A 234 -1.24 -10.89 -7.63
C GLY A 234 -0.22 -11.23 -8.72
N ASP A 235 -0.58 -11.15 -9.98
CA ASP A 235 0.30 -11.45 -11.12
C ASP A 235 0.63 -10.22 -11.97
N THR A 236 0.37 -9.01 -11.45
CA THR A 236 0.68 -7.75 -12.14
C THR A 236 2.01 -7.19 -11.67
N SER A 237 2.74 -6.53 -12.57
CA SER A 237 3.99 -5.83 -12.28
C SER A 237 3.97 -4.43 -12.90
N PRO A 238 4.53 -3.39 -12.22
CA PRO A 238 4.72 -2.06 -12.80
C PRO A 238 5.94 -1.96 -13.72
N ASN A 239 6.74 -3.03 -13.83
CA ASN A 239 7.99 -3.06 -14.58
C ASN A 239 7.71 -3.40 -16.06
N VAL A 240 7.08 -2.44 -16.73
CA VAL A 240 6.42 -2.62 -18.04
C VAL A 240 7.34 -2.89 -19.22
N LEU A 241 8.66 -2.70 -19.09
CA LEU A 241 9.60 -3.04 -20.16
C LEU A 241 9.91 -4.55 -20.22
N GLY A 242 9.31 -5.37 -19.35
CA GLY A 242 9.51 -6.82 -19.33
C GLY A 242 10.63 -7.27 -18.39
N ALA A 243 10.80 -8.58 -18.27
CA ALA A 243 11.82 -9.20 -17.43
C ALA A 243 13.01 -9.68 -18.26
N TYR A 244 14.21 -9.25 -17.90
CA TYR A 244 15.43 -9.50 -18.67
C TYR A 244 16.59 -9.93 -17.78
N CYS A 245 17.56 -10.60 -18.40
CA CYS A 245 18.75 -11.11 -17.75
C CYS A 245 19.82 -10.03 -17.56
N GLU A 246 20.15 -9.77 -16.29
CA GLU A 246 21.21 -8.83 -15.87
C GLU A 246 22.58 -9.51 -15.70
N ASP A 247 22.77 -10.70 -16.27
CA ASP A 247 24.04 -11.45 -16.30
C ASP A 247 24.98 -11.02 -17.45
N GLY A 248 24.58 -9.99 -18.21
CA GLY A 248 25.29 -9.46 -19.37
C GLY A 248 24.82 -10.00 -20.71
N SER A 249 23.89 -10.97 -20.73
CA SER A 249 23.27 -11.46 -21.98
C SER A 249 22.24 -10.49 -22.56
N ASP A 250 21.54 -9.74 -21.69
CA ASP A 250 20.41 -8.87 -22.05
C ASP A 250 19.28 -9.61 -22.80
N GLU A 251 19.18 -10.93 -22.60
CA GLU A 251 18.10 -11.75 -23.13
C GLU A 251 16.85 -11.64 -22.26
N GLU A 252 15.67 -11.81 -22.85
CA GLU A 252 14.43 -11.90 -22.08
C GLU A 252 14.49 -13.14 -21.17
N CYS A 253 14.03 -13.00 -19.92
CA CYS A 253 13.99 -14.14 -19.02
C CYS A 253 13.15 -15.26 -19.61
N LYS A 254 13.51 -16.51 -19.29
CA LYS A 254 12.71 -17.65 -19.71
C LYS A 254 11.29 -17.57 -19.14
N LEU A 255 10.30 -17.62 -20.03
CA LEU A 255 8.88 -17.38 -19.72
C LEU A 255 8.32 -18.35 -18.66
N GLU A 256 8.72 -19.62 -18.71
CA GLU A 256 8.16 -20.68 -17.87
C GLU A 256 8.57 -20.54 -16.40
N ASP A 257 9.83 -20.18 -16.13
CA ASP A 257 10.46 -20.28 -14.81
C ASP A 257 11.19 -19.00 -14.34
N SER A 258 11.16 -17.93 -15.15
CA SER A 258 11.84 -16.66 -14.89
C SER A 258 13.33 -16.82 -14.57
N THR A 259 14.03 -17.55 -15.44
CA THR A 259 15.46 -17.81 -15.27
C THR A 259 16.33 -17.25 -16.40
N CYS A 260 17.60 -17.02 -16.05
CA CYS A 260 18.73 -16.64 -16.87
C CYS A 260 19.83 -17.68 -16.66
N GLY A 261 20.19 -18.43 -17.70
CA GLY A 261 21.13 -19.55 -17.56
C GLY A 261 20.67 -20.63 -16.56
N GLY A 262 19.35 -20.76 -16.32
CA GLY A 262 18.75 -21.71 -15.37
C GLY A 262 18.68 -21.23 -13.92
N ARG A 263 19.00 -19.95 -13.65
CA ARG A 263 18.94 -19.31 -12.33
C ARG A 263 18.04 -18.08 -12.34
N ASN A 264 17.32 -17.81 -11.25
CA ASN A 264 16.37 -16.70 -11.18
C ASN A 264 17.02 -15.37 -10.78
N GLU A 265 18.18 -15.37 -10.12
CA GLU A 265 18.70 -14.17 -9.45
C GLU A 265 19.07 -13.03 -10.41
N ALA A 266 19.36 -13.35 -11.67
CA ALA A 266 19.65 -12.34 -12.70
C ALA A 266 18.40 -11.91 -13.49
N CYS A 267 17.23 -12.53 -13.26
CA CYS A 267 16.00 -12.18 -13.96
C CYS A 267 15.28 -11.03 -13.26
N HIS A 268 15.34 -9.83 -13.83
CA HIS A 268 14.74 -8.64 -13.25
C HIS A 268 13.75 -7.96 -14.19
N GLY A 269 12.61 -7.55 -13.63
CA GLY A 269 11.64 -6.67 -14.28
C GLY A 269 12.23 -5.27 -14.45
N ARG A 270 12.01 -4.66 -15.62
CA ARG A 270 12.51 -3.34 -15.96
C ARG A 270 11.39 -2.30 -16.01
N GLY A 271 11.48 -1.27 -15.17
CA GLY A 271 10.59 -0.11 -15.21
C GLY A 271 10.84 0.83 -16.39
N PRO A 272 9.96 1.81 -16.66
CA PRO A 272 10.05 2.71 -17.82
C PRO A 272 11.38 3.47 -17.98
N TYR A 273 12.08 3.71 -16.86
CA TYR A 273 13.37 4.41 -16.82
C TYR A 273 14.51 3.50 -16.37
N TYR A 274 14.50 2.25 -16.82
CA TYR A 274 15.59 1.30 -16.61
C TYR A 274 16.96 1.88 -17.01
N GLY A 275 18.01 1.46 -16.29
CA GLY A 275 19.39 1.90 -16.49
C GLY A 275 19.80 3.09 -15.62
N LEU A 276 18.87 3.70 -14.88
CA LEU A 276 19.20 4.70 -13.86
C LEU A 276 19.57 4.02 -12.54
N ASN A 277 20.61 4.54 -11.87
CA ASN A 277 20.99 4.11 -10.53
C ASN A 277 20.26 4.95 -9.47
N ASP A 278 18.92 4.84 -9.44
CA ASP A 278 18.04 5.62 -8.58
C ASP A 278 17.08 4.75 -7.75
N GLY A 279 17.33 3.44 -7.68
CA GLY A 279 16.48 2.48 -6.97
C GLY A 279 15.06 2.37 -7.52
N GLY A 280 14.82 2.76 -8.78
CA GLY A 280 13.50 2.76 -9.40
C GLY A 280 12.70 4.04 -9.17
N THR A 281 13.29 5.07 -8.56
CA THR A 281 12.61 6.33 -8.23
C THR A 281 11.88 6.95 -9.43
N LYS A 282 12.56 7.11 -10.57
CA LYS A 282 11.95 7.73 -11.74
C LYS A 282 10.89 6.85 -12.40
N SER A 283 11.11 5.53 -12.42
CA SER A 283 10.12 4.54 -12.88
C SER A 283 8.86 4.55 -12.00
N CYS A 284 9.03 4.67 -10.68
CA CYS A 284 7.94 4.78 -9.71
C CYS A 284 7.10 6.02 -9.94
N PHE A 285 7.74 7.18 -10.10
CA PHE A 285 7.03 8.41 -10.38
C PHE A 285 6.25 8.33 -11.70
N GLU A 286 6.83 7.74 -12.74
CA GLU A 286 6.19 7.57 -14.04
C GLU A 286 4.97 6.65 -14.01
N ILE A 287 5.06 5.48 -13.38
CA ILE A 287 3.92 4.57 -13.26
C ILE A 287 2.80 5.19 -12.41
N GLY A 288 3.15 5.93 -11.35
CA GLY A 288 2.19 6.69 -10.57
C GLY A 288 1.53 7.81 -11.38
N LYS A 289 2.31 8.51 -12.20
CA LYS A 289 1.83 9.54 -13.12
C LYS A 289 0.86 8.98 -14.15
N ARG A 290 1.12 7.82 -14.76
CA ARG A 290 0.19 7.16 -15.70
C ARG A 290 -1.15 6.84 -15.06
N GLN A 291 -1.14 6.33 -13.83
CA GLN A 291 -2.36 6.11 -13.03
C GLN A 291 -3.10 7.42 -12.76
N PHE A 292 -2.40 8.46 -12.34
CA PHE A 292 -2.95 9.79 -12.10
C PHE A 292 -3.57 10.39 -13.37
N GLU A 293 -2.87 10.38 -14.50
CA GLU A 293 -3.34 10.96 -15.77
C GLU A 293 -4.60 10.24 -16.28
N GLY A 294 -4.62 8.91 -16.22
CA GLY A 294 -5.82 8.12 -16.53
C GLY A 294 -7.00 8.49 -15.63
N ALA A 295 -6.80 8.51 -14.32
CA ALA A 295 -7.83 8.86 -13.35
C ALA A 295 -8.31 10.32 -13.49
N LYS A 296 -7.40 11.28 -13.70
CA LYS A 296 -7.74 12.71 -13.86
C LYS A 296 -8.45 12.96 -15.18
N GLY A 297 -8.04 12.28 -16.25
CA GLY A 297 -8.74 12.30 -17.54
C GLY A 297 -10.18 11.78 -17.42
N LEU A 298 -10.37 10.64 -16.75
CA LEU A 298 -11.69 10.10 -16.44
C LEU A 298 -12.51 11.07 -15.59
N TYR A 299 -11.97 11.55 -14.46
CA TYR A 299 -12.63 12.54 -13.59
C TYR A 299 -13.09 13.78 -14.37
N SER A 300 -12.22 14.35 -15.20
CA SER A 300 -12.53 15.54 -16.00
C SER A 300 -13.68 15.26 -16.98
N SER A 301 -13.73 14.06 -17.56
CA SER A 301 -14.86 13.65 -18.40
C SER A 301 -16.16 13.49 -17.59
N MET A 302 -16.10 12.93 -16.38
CA MET A 302 -17.28 12.73 -15.51
C MET A 302 -17.87 14.06 -15.03
N VAL A 303 -17.03 15.08 -14.79
CA VAL A 303 -17.49 16.42 -14.41
C VAL A 303 -18.16 17.14 -15.58
N SER A 304 -17.75 16.85 -16.82
CA SER A 304 -18.42 17.38 -18.01
C SER A 304 -19.80 16.71 -18.18
N ALA A 305 -20.88 17.50 -18.16
CA ALA A 305 -22.28 17.06 -18.18
C ALA A 305 -22.75 16.27 -19.44
N SER A 306 -21.82 15.87 -20.33
CA SER A 306 -22.09 15.15 -21.57
C SER A 306 -21.41 13.79 -21.67
N SER A 307 -20.86 13.26 -20.57
CA SER A 307 -20.09 12.01 -20.62
C SER A 307 -20.96 10.76 -20.48
N SER A 308 -20.89 9.87 -21.48
CA SER A 308 -21.41 8.50 -21.40
C SER A 308 -20.48 7.54 -20.66
N LYS A 309 -19.38 8.04 -20.07
CA LYS A 309 -18.34 7.22 -19.40
C LYS A 309 -18.54 7.09 -17.88
N SER A 310 -19.62 7.63 -17.33
CA SER A 310 -20.00 7.43 -15.93
C SER A 310 -21.46 7.07 -15.77
N ALA A 311 -21.77 6.44 -14.65
CA ALA A 311 -23.11 6.13 -14.20
C ALA A 311 -23.24 6.48 -12.71
N PRO A 312 -24.41 6.99 -12.27
CA PRO A 312 -24.68 7.14 -10.85
C PRO A 312 -24.74 5.76 -10.18
N ILE A 313 -24.27 5.68 -8.93
CA ILE A 313 -24.56 4.52 -8.09
C ILE A 313 -26.05 4.56 -7.74
N VAL A 314 -26.78 3.50 -8.12
CA VAL A 314 -28.24 3.45 -8.00
C VAL A 314 -28.66 2.82 -6.67
N GLY A 315 -29.59 3.47 -5.98
CA GLY A 315 -30.14 3.00 -4.70
C GLY A 315 -29.36 3.48 -3.48
N SER A 316 -30.07 3.63 -2.36
CA SER A 316 -29.51 4.18 -1.10
C SER A 316 -29.02 3.13 -0.11
N THR A 317 -29.33 1.85 -0.35
CA THR A 317 -29.03 0.75 0.56
C THR A 317 -27.52 0.63 0.79
N VAL A 318 -27.10 0.70 2.05
CA VAL A 318 -25.73 0.36 2.46
C VAL A 318 -25.78 -0.88 3.33
N ARG A 319 -25.04 -1.93 2.96
CA ARG A 319 -24.98 -3.18 3.73
C ARG A 319 -23.55 -3.71 3.73
N SER A 320 -23.24 -4.49 4.75
CA SER A 320 -21.93 -5.11 4.89
C SER A 320 -22.07 -6.51 5.43
N LEU A 321 -21.22 -7.40 4.95
CA LEU A 321 -21.11 -8.79 5.37
C LEU A 321 -19.70 -9.01 5.87
N HIS A 322 -19.54 -9.68 7.01
CA HIS A 322 -18.24 -10.18 7.47
C HIS A 322 -18.42 -11.46 8.27
N ILE A 323 -17.55 -12.43 8.01
CA ILE A 323 -17.35 -13.62 8.84
C ILE A 323 -15.86 -13.94 8.88
N PHE A 324 -15.45 -14.63 9.93
CA PHE A 324 -14.21 -15.39 9.95
C PHE A 324 -14.48 -16.85 9.58
N VAL A 325 -13.55 -17.44 8.84
CA VAL A 325 -13.61 -18.85 8.48
C VAL A 325 -12.24 -19.46 8.71
N ASP A 326 -12.20 -20.63 9.36
CA ASP A 326 -11.00 -21.46 9.37
C ASP A 326 -10.92 -22.20 8.03
N LEU A 327 -9.96 -21.82 7.19
CA LEU A 327 -9.73 -22.48 5.90
C LEU A 327 -8.88 -23.75 6.04
N LYS A 328 -8.44 -24.13 7.24
CA LYS A 328 -7.91 -25.47 7.43
C LYS A 328 -9.02 -26.50 7.25
N ASP A 329 -8.86 -27.40 6.28
CA ASP A 329 -9.78 -28.50 6.00
C ASP A 329 -11.24 -28.07 5.71
N TYR A 330 -11.46 -26.83 5.25
CA TYR A 330 -12.79 -26.32 4.94
C TYR A 330 -13.37 -27.03 3.71
N THR A 331 -14.49 -27.73 3.92
CA THR A 331 -15.11 -28.59 2.90
C THR A 331 -16.37 -27.92 2.33
N PHE A 332 -16.50 -27.88 1.00
CA PHE A 332 -17.60 -27.22 0.31
C PHE A 332 -17.87 -27.84 -1.08
N PRO A 333 -19.09 -27.66 -1.63
CA PRO A 333 -19.41 -28.13 -2.97
C PRO A 333 -18.94 -27.13 -4.05
N LEU A 334 -18.35 -27.67 -5.13
CA LEU A 334 -18.17 -26.96 -6.40
C LEU A 334 -19.51 -26.85 -7.15
N PRO A 335 -19.62 -25.97 -8.18
CA PRO A 335 -20.85 -25.83 -8.98
C PRO A 335 -21.35 -27.13 -9.63
N ASN A 336 -20.46 -28.09 -9.91
CA ASN A 336 -20.81 -29.40 -10.45
C ASN A 336 -21.31 -30.40 -9.38
N GLY A 337 -21.38 -30.00 -8.11
CA GLY A 337 -21.80 -30.83 -6.97
C GLY A 337 -20.69 -31.67 -6.33
N THR A 338 -19.48 -31.68 -6.90
CA THR A 338 -18.33 -32.37 -6.28
C THR A 338 -17.90 -31.62 -5.03
N TYR A 339 -17.74 -32.34 -3.93
CA TYR A 339 -17.18 -31.79 -2.70
C TYR A 339 -15.66 -31.78 -2.74
N VAL A 340 -15.09 -30.64 -2.40
CA VAL A 340 -13.64 -30.45 -2.27
C VAL A 340 -13.33 -29.86 -0.89
N ARG A 341 -12.04 -29.83 -0.53
CA ARG A 341 -11.57 -29.18 0.68
C ARG A 341 -10.39 -28.25 0.39
N THR A 342 -10.24 -27.21 1.19
CA THR A 342 -8.99 -26.46 1.33
C THR A 342 -8.04 -27.17 2.28
N CYS A 343 -6.79 -26.71 2.31
CA CYS A 343 -5.70 -27.27 3.11
C CYS A 343 -5.28 -26.33 4.23
N SER A 344 -4.54 -26.85 5.22
CA SER A 344 -3.79 -26.00 6.14
C SER A 344 -2.76 -25.17 5.36
N ALA A 345 -2.49 -23.93 5.77
CA ALA A 345 -1.61 -23.03 5.04
C ALA A 345 -0.21 -23.63 4.79
N ALA A 346 0.25 -23.64 3.54
CA ALA A 346 1.61 -24.05 3.19
C ALA A 346 2.17 -23.28 1.99
N LEU A 347 3.49 -23.08 2.01
CA LEU A 347 4.25 -22.42 0.94
C LEU A 347 5.07 -23.43 0.16
N GLY A 348 5.05 -23.29 -1.17
CA GLY A 348 5.78 -24.15 -2.09
C GLY A 348 7.24 -23.75 -2.26
N TYR A 349 8.05 -24.58 -2.94
CA TYR A 349 9.45 -24.24 -3.25
C TYR A 349 9.59 -22.92 -4.01
N SER A 350 8.75 -22.67 -5.02
CA SER A 350 8.81 -21.43 -5.79
C SER A 350 8.43 -20.16 -5.01
N PHE A 351 7.93 -20.25 -3.77
CA PHE A 351 7.85 -19.08 -2.88
C PHE A 351 9.25 -18.49 -2.62
N ALA A 352 10.27 -19.33 -2.43
CA ALA A 352 11.63 -18.86 -2.17
C ALA A 352 12.33 -18.35 -3.44
N ALA A 353 11.76 -18.57 -4.63
CA ALA A 353 12.28 -18.04 -5.90
C ALA A 353 11.95 -16.55 -6.11
N GLY A 354 11.06 -15.96 -5.32
CA GLY A 354 10.59 -14.59 -5.55
C GLY A 354 9.97 -14.42 -6.95
N THR A 355 9.98 -13.18 -7.44
CA THR A 355 9.47 -12.84 -8.79
C THR A 355 10.50 -12.03 -9.57
N SER A 356 10.23 -11.70 -10.83
CA SER A 356 11.07 -10.76 -11.56
C SER A 356 11.11 -9.36 -10.92
N ASP A 357 10.11 -8.96 -10.13
CA ASP A 357 10.12 -7.67 -9.43
C ASP A 357 11.07 -7.65 -8.21
N GLY A 358 11.44 -8.84 -7.73
CA GLY A 358 12.28 -9.05 -6.56
C GLY A 358 12.64 -10.53 -6.50
N PRO A 359 13.69 -10.96 -7.23
CA PRO A 359 14.04 -12.37 -7.28
C PRO A 359 14.54 -12.84 -5.92
N GLY A 360 14.20 -14.09 -5.60
CA GLY A 360 14.75 -14.79 -4.46
C GLY A 360 16.23 -15.10 -4.65
N ALA A 361 16.80 -15.83 -3.70
CA ALA A 361 18.20 -16.24 -3.74
C ALA A 361 18.32 -17.77 -3.81
N PHE A 362 19.54 -18.25 -4.08
CA PHE A 362 19.91 -19.66 -4.11
C PHE A 362 19.33 -20.41 -5.33
N ASP A 363 19.24 -21.74 -5.23
CA ASP A 363 18.85 -22.64 -6.32
C ASP A 363 17.33 -22.71 -6.57
N PHE A 364 16.53 -21.80 -6.01
CA PHE A 364 15.08 -21.77 -6.22
C PHE A 364 14.72 -21.12 -7.56
N LYS A 365 13.86 -21.77 -8.34
CA LYS A 365 13.25 -21.20 -9.56
C LYS A 365 11.72 -21.23 -9.46
N GLN A 366 11.06 -20.39 -10.24
CA GLN A 366 9.61 -20.47 -10.38
C GLN A 366 9.21 -21.67 -11.23
N ASN A 367 7.97 -22.16 -11.09
CA ASN A 367 7.50 -23.35 -11.81
C ASN A 367 8.39 -24.57 -11.49
N ASP A 368 8.82 -24.67 -10.23
CA ASP A 368 9.56 -25.81 -9.72
C ASP A 368 8.66 -26.61 -8.77
N SER A 369 8.22 -27.77 -9.23
CA SER A 369 7.43 -28.72 -8.44
C SER A 369 8.27 -29.54 -7.45
N GLY A 370 9.50 -29.11 -7.14
CA GLY A 370 10.38 -29.75 -6.17
C GLY A 370 11.37 -30.68 -6.84
N ASP A 371 12.17 -30.14 -7.77
CA ASP A 371 13.26 -30.81 -8.47
C ASP A 371 14.02 -31.75 -7.51
N PRO A 372 14.19 -33.05 -7.83
CA PRO A 372 14.94 -33.98 -6.99
C PRO A 372 16.41 -33.59 -6.79
N ASN A 373 16.91 -32.58 -7.49
CA ASN A 373 18.22 -31.97 -7.30
C ASN A 373 18.21 -30.69 -6.44
N ALA A 374 17.06 -30.22 -5.96
CA ALA A 374 16.98 -29.11 -5.02
C ALA A 374 17.82 -29.43 -3.77
N ASN A 375 18.57 -28.45 -3.27
CA ASN A 375 19.54 -28.69 -2.19
C ASN A 375 18.85 -29.40 -1.00
N PRO A 376 19.30 -30.60 -0.60
CA PRO A 376 18.70 -31.37 0.49
C PRO A 376 18.61 -30.59 1.82
N LEU A 377 19.45 -29.55 1.98
CA LEU A 377 19.40 -28.61 3.10
C LEU A 377 18.01 -27.98 3.28
N TRP A 378 17.25 -27.72 2.21
CA TRP A 378 15.94 -27.08 2.30
C TRP A 378 14.88 -28.00 2.93
N SER A 379 14.98 -29.31 2.71
CA SER A 379 14.14 -30.29 3.43
C SER A 379 14.44 -30.33 4.94
N VAL A 380 15.70 -30.08 5.32
CA VAL A 380 16.12 -29.95 6.73
C VAL A 380 15.61 -28.65 7.33
N VAL A 381 15.73 -27.52 6.59
CA VAL A 381 15.21 -26.22 7.03
C VAL A 381 13.69 -26.24 7.20
N GLY A 382 12.94 -26.80 6.24
CA GLY A 382 11.50 -27.02 6.36
C GLY A 382 11.14 -27.96 7.51
N GLY A 383 11.89 -29.07 7.67
CA GLY A 383 11.68 -30.03 8.75
C GLY A 383 11.96 -29.50 10.16
N LEU A 384 12.76 -28.42 10.30
CA LEU A 384 12.95 -27.70 11.56
C LEU A 384 11.75 -26.81 11.94
N VAL A 385 10.90 -26.47 10.97
CA VAL A 385 9.66 -25.70 11.17
C VAL A 385 8.53 -26.65 11.55
N HIS A 386 8.12 -27.50 10.60
CA HIS A 386 7.15 -28.57 10.78
C HIS A 386 7.26 -29.53 9.58
N VAL A 387 7.28 -30.84 9.83
CA VAL A 387 7.33 -31.84 8.76
C VAL A 387 5.92 -32.07 8.21
N PRO A 388 5.64 -31.80 6.92
CA PRO A 388 4.30 -31.97 6.36
C PRO A 388 3.85 -33.44 6.41
N THR A 389 2.59 -33.67 6.80
CA THR A 389 1.96 -35.00 6.77
C THR A 389 1.65 -35.43 5.33
N GLU A 390 1.44 -36.72 5.09
CA GLU A 390 1.02 -37.20 3.76
C GLU A 390 -0.33 -36.60 3.33
N ASP A 391 -1.27 -36.47 4.26
CA ASP A 391 -2.57 -35.80 4.02
C ASP A 391 -2.40 -34.34 3.55
N GLN A 392 -1.47 -33.60 4.16
CA GLN A 392 -1.17 -32.22 3.81
C GLN A 392 -0.50 -32.13 2.44
N LYS A 393 0.42 -33.05 2.12
CA LYS A 393 1.05 -33.15 0.79
C LYS A 393 0.03 -33.49 -0.30
N GLU A 394 -0.87 -34.43 -0.04
CA GLU A 394 -1.94 -34.81 -0.96
C GLU A 394 -2.91 -33.65 -1.19
N CYS A 395 -3.31 -32.96 -0.11
CA CYS A 395 -4.20 -31.80 -0.21
C CYS A 395 -3.56 -30.66 -1.02
N GLN A 396 -2.29 -30.36 -0.78
CA GLN A 396 -1.57 -29.26 -1.45
C GLN A 396 -1.12 -29.61 -2.87
N TYR A 397 -1.18 -30.87 -3.30
CA TYR A 397 -0.72 -31.32 -4.62
C TYR A 397 -1.27 -30.43 -5.77
N PRO A 398 -0.45 -30.04 -6.76
CA PRO A 398 0.93 -30.46 -7.02
C PRO A 398 2.02 -29.65 -6.31
N LYS A 399 1.67 -28.80 -5.33
CA LYS A 399 2.67 -27.97 -4.63
C LYS A 399 3.66 -28.82 -3.84
N PRO A 400 4.97 -28.73 -4.10
CA PRO A 400 5.99 -29.25 -3.21
C PRO A 400 6.08 -28.36 -1.98
N ILE A 401 5.67 -28.85 -0.82
CA ILE A 401 5.69 -28.02 0.39
C ILE A 401 7.15 -27.75 0.82
N LEU A 402 7.52 -26.47 0.85
CA LEU A 402 8.76 -25.99 1.45
C LEU A 402 8.55 -25.66 2.93
N LEU A 403 7.47 -24.93 3.25
CA LEU A 403 7.14 -24.51 4.62
C LEU A 403 5.69 -24.86 4.94
N ASP A 404 5.49 -25.70 5.97
CA ASP A 404 4.17 -26.09 6.48
C ASP A 404 3.72 -25.14 7.62
N VAL A 405 3.39 -23.91 7.23
CA VAL A 405 3.25 -22.77 8.15
C VAL A 405 1.93 -22.76 8.93
N GLY A 406 0.86 -23.35 8.40
CA GLY A 406 -0.45 -23.42 9.05
C GLY A 406 -0.50 -24.37 10.25
N GLU A 407 0.38 -25.37 10.29
CA GLU A 407 0.55 -26.26 11.45
C GLU A 407 1.60 -25.73 12.45
N SER A 408 2.34 -24.68 12.10
CA SER A 408 3.45 -24.15 12.89
C SER A 408 2.99 -23.09 13.89
N LYS A 409 3.05 -23.44 15.19
CA LYS A 409 2.50 -22.62 16.30
C LYS A 409 3.52 -22.15 17.34
N THR A 410 4.80 -22.49 17.17
CA THR A 410 5.86 -22.13 18.12
C THR A 410 6.83 -21.15 17.47
N PRO A 411 7.18 -20.02 18.10
CA PRO A 411 6.71 -19.51 19.41
C PRO A 411 5.26 -19.00 19.43
N TYR A 412 4.66 -18.75 18.28
CA TYR A 412 3.23 -18.46 18.04
C TYR A 412 2.94 -18.76 16.55
N ASP A 413 1.69 -18.61 16.11
CA ASP A 413 1.25 -18.95 14.75
C ASP A 413 2.10 -18.27 13.65
N TRP A 414 2.56 -19.07 12.69
CA TRP A 414 3.42 -18.61 11.60
C TRP A 414 2.64 -17.96 10.46
N SER A 415 1.40 -18.41 10.22
CA SER A 415 0.50 -17.88 9.20
C SER A 415 -0.97 -18.00 9.65
N PRO A 416 -1.90 -17.25 9.03
CA PRO A 416 -3.33 -17.41 9.30
C PRO A 416 -3.89 -18.70 8.67
N ASN A 417 -4.67 -19.45 9.45
CA ASN A 417 -5.70 -20.36 8.90
C ASN A 417 -7.11 -19.77 9.03
N ILE A 418 -7.34 -18.93 10.04
CA ILE A 418 -8.58 -18.17 10.21
C ILE A 418 -8.47 -16.88 9.41
N VAL A 419 -9.33 -16.71 8.41
CA VAL A 419 -9.29 -15.60 7.46
C VAL A 419 -10.59 -14.80 7.46
N ASP A 420 -10.49 -13.57 6.95
CA ASP A 420 -11.61 -12.67 6.75
C ASP A 420 -12.34 -12.94 5.44
N ILE A 421 -13.67 -13.07 5.51
CA ILE A 421 -14.55 -13.02 4.34
C ILE A 421 -15.43 -11.78 4.50
N GLN A 422 -15.26 -10.77 3.64
CA GLN A 422 -16.00 -9.52 3.73
C GLN A 422 -16.49 -9.04 2.37
N LEU A 423 -17.75 -8.61 2.34
CA LEU A 423 -18.36 -7.89 1.22
C LEU A 423 -18.98 -6.59 1.71
N LEU A 424 -18.85 -5.53 0.93
CA LEU A 424 -19.49 -4.24 1.19
C LEU A 424 -20.44 -3.92 0.04
N ARG A 425 -21.60 -3.34 0.33
CA ARG A 425 -22.58 -2.89 -0.67
C ARG A 425 -22.95 -1.44 -0.42
N VAL A 426 -22.95 -0.65 -1.49
CA VAL A 426 -23.46 0.72 -1.54
C VAL A 426 -24.31 0.86 -2.81
N GLY A 427 -25.63 0.89 -2.67
CA GLY A 427 -26.54 0.90 -3.81
C GLY A 427 -26.32 -0.29 -4.74
N SER A 428 -25.91 -0.02 -5.97
CA SER A 428 -25.53 -0.98 -7.02
C SER A 428 -24.05 -1.40 -6.98
N LEU A 429 -23.20 -0.73 -6.19
CA LEU A 429 -21.80 -1.08 -6.00
C LEU A 429 -21.66 -2.21 -4.97
N ILE A 430 -20.87 -3.23 -5.30
CA ILE A 430 -20.46 -4.31 -4.40
C ILE A 430 -18.93 -4.37 -4.42
N ILE A 431 -18.31 -4.34 -3.25
CA ILE A 431 -16.85 -4.44 -3.09
C ILE A 431 -16.54 -5.76 -2.39
N VAL A 432 -15.78 -6.61 -3.08
CA VAL A 432 -15.13 -7.80 -2.54
C VAL A 432 -13.85 -7.38 -1.84
N VAL A 433 -13.75 -7.61 -0.53
CA VAL A 433 -12.57 -7.28 0.25
C VAL A 433 -11.69 -8.53 0.33
N SER A 434 -10.65 -8.57 -0.51
CA SER A 434 -9.81 -9.75 -0.66
C SER A 434 -8.69 -9.79 0.37
N PRO A 435 -8.57 -10.86 1.18
CA PRO A 435 -7.48 -11.00 2.17
C PRO A 435 -6.11 -11.29 1.55
N GLY A 436 -6.09 -11.74 0.29
CA GLY A 436 -4.87 -12.05 -0.44
C GLY A 436 -4.74 -11.27 -1.74
N GLU A 437 -3.65 -11.56 -2.43
CA GLU A 437 -3.31 -11.07 -3.74
C GLU A 437 -3.92 -11.98 -4.80
N ALA A 438 -5.17 -11.69 -5.18
CA ALA A 438 -5.80 -12.40 -6.29
C ALA A 438 -5.07 -12.11 -7.60
N THR A 439 -4.76 -13.15 -8.37
CA THR A 439 -4.27 -13.01 -9.75
C THR A 439 -5.34 -12.43 -10.66
N THR A 440 -4.96 -12.06 -11.87
CA THR A 440 -5.85 -11.47 -12.87
C THR A 440 -7.08 -12.32 -13.10
N MET A 441 -6.92 -13.61 -13.43
CA MET A 441 -8.07 -14.47 -13.71
C MET A 441 -8.83 -14.84 -12.43
N ALA A 442 -8.15 -15.00 -11.30
CA ALA A 442 -8.82 -15.24 -10.02
C ALA A 442 -9.76 -14.07 -9.65
N GLY A 443 -9.29 -12.83 -9.83
CA GLY A 443 -10.09 -11.63 -9.60
C GLY A 443 -11.30 -11.52 -10.54
N ARG A 444 -11.10 -11.80 -11.83
CA ARG A 444 -12.17 -11.83 -12.83
C ARG A 444 -13.26 -12.84 -12.45
N ARG A 445 -12.90 -14.10 -12.18
CA ARG A 445 -13.84 -15.15 -11.76
C ARG A 445 -14.60 -14.78 -10.50
N TRP A 446 -13.93 -14.19 -9.51
CA TRP A 446 -14.58 -13.82 -8.25
C TRP A 446 -15.59 -12.68 -8.46
N ARG A 447 -15.24 -11.63 -9.20
CA ARG A 447 -16.19 -10.54 -9.52
C ARG A 447 -17.38 -11.03 -10.32
N ASP A 448 -17.14 -11.85 -11.34
CA ASP A 448 -18.20 -12.39 -12.20
C ASP A 448 -19.17 -13.28 -11.43
N ALA A 449 -18.66 -14.12 -10.53
CA ALA A 449 -19.49 -14.95 -9.66
C ALA A 449 -20.39 -14.09 -8.75
N ILE A 450 -19.85 -13.04 -8.14
CA ILE A 450 -20.63 -12.12 -7.29
C ILE A 450 -21.66 -11.34 -8.10
N ALA A 451 -21.30 -10.88 -9.31
CA ALA A 451 -22.23 -10.21 -10.20
C ALA A 451 -23.39 -11.14 -10.59
N ALA A 452 -23.09 -12.40 -10.98
CA ALA A 452 -24.09 -13.40 -11.31
C ALA A 452 -25.00 -13.72 -10.11
N GLY A 453 -24.43 -14.00 -8.94
CA GLY A 453 -25.19 -14.26 -7.72
C GLY A 453 -26.07 -13.08 -7.30
N ALA A 454 -25.59 -11.84 -7.47
CA ALA A 454 -26.37 -10.65 -7.20
C ALA A 454 -27.58 -10.51 -8.13
N ARG A 455 -27.44 -10.86 -9.42
CA ARG A 455 -28.56 -10.90 -10.38
C ARG A 455 -29.55 -12.01 -10.03
N GLU A 456 -29.09 -13.23 -9.80
CA GLU A 456 -29.94 -14.39 -9.50
C GLU A 456 -30.81 -14.18 -8.27
N MET A 457 -30.28 -13.54 -7.23
CA MET A 457 -31.03 -13.23 -6.02
C MET A 457 -31.87 -11.96 -6.10
N ASN A 458 -31.85 -11.24 -7.23
CA ASN A 458 -32.44 -9.90 -7.38
C ASN A 458 -31.97 -8.96 -6.25
N LEU A 459 -30.66 -8.97 -5.95
CA LEU A 459 -30.09 -8.29 -4.78
C LEU A 459 -30.32 -6.78 -4.81
N LEU A 460 -30.35 -6.19 -6.02
CA LEU A 460 -30.54 -4.76 -6.24
C LEU A 460 -32.03 -4.31 -6.23
N GLY A 461 -32.99 -5.25 -6.22
CA GLY A 461 -34.42 -4.97 -6.22
C GLY A 461 -35.04 -4.83 -7.62
N ASP A 462 -36.35 -4.56 -7.67
CA ASP A 462 -37.22 -4.76 -8.86
C ASP A 462 -36.94 -3.88 -10.10
N SER A 463 -35.90 -3.05 -10.09
CA SER A 463 -35.44 -2.38 -11.30
C SER A 463 -34.58 -3.34 -12.10
N ALA A 464 -35.25 -4.20 -12.90
CA ALA A 464 -34.65 -5.28 -13.70
C ALA A 464 -33.47 -4.86 -14.60
N ASP A 465 -33.31 -3.56 -14.84
CA ASP A 465 -32.26 -2.99 -15.70
C ASP A 465 -31.00 -2.53 -14.92
N THR A 466 -30.95 -2.64 -13.59
CA THR A 466 -29.78 -2.19 -12.80
C THR A 466 -28.73 -3.28 -12.70
N GLU A 467 -27.59 -3.11 -13.37
CA GLU A 467 -26.45 -4.02 -13.26
C GLU A 467 -25.60 -3.74 -11.99
N PRO A 468 -25.15 -4.79 -11.27
CA PRO A 468 -24.21 -4.62 -10.17
C PRO A 468 -22.84 -4.22 -10.69
N VAL A 469 -22.26 -3.19 -10.08
CA VAL A 469 -20.85 -2.83 -10.27
C VAL A 469 -20.07 -3.58 -9.21
N VAL A 470 -19.31 -4.61 -9.61
CA VAL A 470 -18.54 -5.43 -8.67
C VAL A 470 -17.07 -5.07 -8.78
N LEU A 471 -16.48 -4.66 -7.66
CA LEU A 471 -15.05 -4.37 -7.53
C LEU A 471 -14.41 -5.36 -6.58
N LEU A 472 -13.12 -5.59 -6.74
CA LEU A 472 -12.30 -6.34 -5.79
C LEU A 472 -11.19 -5.42 -5.30
N GLY A 473 -11.00 -5.33 -3.98
CA GLY A 473 -9.92 -4.58 -3.36
C GLY A 473 -9.18 -5.42 -2.32
N GLY A 474 -7.86 -5.46 -2.42
CA GLY A 474 -6.99 -6.23 -1.53
C GLY A 474 -5.51 -6.07 -1.92
N PRO A 475 -4.55 -6.50 -1.10
CA PRO A 475 -4.76 -7.35 0.08
C PRO A 475 -5.26 -6.58 1.31
N ALA A 476 -6.23 -7.16 2.02
CA ALA A 476 -6.98 -6.48 3.05
C ALA A 476 -7.20 -7.32 4.31
N ASN A 477 -7.43 -6.66 5.45
CA ASN A 477 -7.83 -7.26 6.73
C ASN A 477 -6.89 -8.31 7.35
N THR A 478 -6.73 -9.49 6.74
CA THR A 478 -5.80 -10.54 7.14
C THR A 478 -4.98 -10.90 5.91
N TYR A 479 -3.66 -10.67 5.93
CA TYR A 479 -2.83 -10.96 4.77
C TYR A 479 -2.58 -12.46 4.60
N THR A 480 -3.08 -13.04 3.50
CA THR A 480 -3.01 -14.49 3.21
C THR A 480 -2.19 -14.83 1.97
N HIS A 481 -1.16 -14.02 1.64
CA HIS A 481 -0.36 -14.20 0.43
C HIS A 481 -1.24 -14.19 -0.83
N TYR A 482 -1.12 -15.18 -1.74
CA TYR A 482 -1.71 -15.14 -3.08
C TYR A 482 -2.99 -15.97 -3.19
N ILE A 483 -3.80 -15.65 -4.20
CA ILE A 483 -4.98 -16.42 -4.58
C ILE A 483 -4.95 -16.60 -6.10
N THR A 484 -4.62 -17.81 -6.56
CA THR A 484 -4.60 -18.15 -7.98
C THR A 484 -5.85 -18.95 -8.39
N THR A 485 -6.10 -19.08 -9.69
CA THR A 485 -7.02 -20.12 -10.18
C THR A 485 -6.44 -21.52 -9.94
N PRO A 486 -7.25 -22.58 -9.95
CA PRO A 486 -6.73 -23.95 -9.90
C PRO A 486 -5.76 -24.27 -11.05
N GLN A 487 -5.95 -23.65 -12.22
CA GLN A 487 -5.10 -23.83 -13.39
C GLN A 487 -3.73 -23.17 -13.21
N GLU A 488 -3.71 -21.91 -12.76
CA GLU A 488 -2.47 -21.19 -12.41
C GLU A 488 -1.75 -21.86 -11.24
N TYR A 489 -2.50 -22.34 -10.24
CA TYR A 489 -1.95 -23.08 -9.10
C TYR A 489 -1.17 -24.31 -9.54
N ALA A 490 -1.70 -25.07 -10.52
CA ALA A 490 -1.06 -26.28 -11.02
C ALA A 490 0.32 -26.04 -11.64
N VAL A 491 0.59 -24.81 -12.11
CA VAL A 491 1.90 -24.42 -12.68
C VAL A 491 2.94 -24.17 -11.60
N GLN A 492 2.55 -23.80 -10.37
CA GLN A 492 3.50 -23.56 -9.28
C GLN A 492 4.59 -22.52 -9.60
N ARG A 493 4.23 -21.44 -10.30
CA ARG A 493 4.99 -20.18 -10.24
C ARG A 493 4.87 -19.55 -8.84
N TYR A 494 5.53 -18.41 -8.61
CA TYR A 494 5.56 -17.78 -7.29
C TYR A 494 4.18 -17.62 -6.65
N GLU A 495 3.19 -17.14 -7.41
CA GLU A 495 1.82 -16.93 -6.93
C GLU A 495 1.13 -18.25 -6.59
N GLY A 496 1.31 -19.29 -7.41
CA GLY A 496 0.75 -20.64 -7.17
C GLY A 496 1.38 -21.32 -5.94
N ALA A 497 2.69 -21.19 -5.78
CA ALA A 497 3.42 -21.68 -4.61
C ALA A 497 3.04 -20.92 -3.33
N SER A 498 2.61 -19.67 -3.47
CA SER A 498 2.22 -18.78 -2.38
C SER A 498 0.70 -18.76 -2.11
N THR A 499 -0.08 -19.57 -2.82
CA THR A 499 -1.52 -19.75 -2.58
C THR A 499 -1.71 -20.71 -1.41
N LEU A 500 -1.89 -20.18 -0.19
CA LEU A 500 -1.69 -20.92 1.06
C LEU A 500 -2.53 -22.18 1.21
N TYR A 501 -3.81 -22.14 0.84
CA TYR A 501 -4.81 -23.15 1.23
C TYR A 501 -5.09 -24.20 0.15
N GLY A 502 -4.14 -24.40 -0.78
CA GLY A 502 -4.23 -25.40 -1.84
C GLY A 502 -4.94 -24.92 -3.11
N SER A 503 -5.13 -25.84 -4.05
CA SER A 503 -5.68 -25.57 -5.40
C SER A 503 -7.08 -24.97 -5.40
N HIS A 504 -7.88 -25.25 -4.36
CA HIS A 504 -9.26 -24.80 -4.21
C HIS A 504 -9.41 -23.52 -3.38
N THR A 505 -8.32 -22.78 -3.15
CA THR A 505 -8.36 -21.52 -2.38
C THR A 505 -9.34 -20.51 -2.98
N LEU A 506 -9.26 -20.24 -4.29
CA LEU A 506 -10.19 -19.32 -4.97
C LEU A 506 -11.63 -19.83 -4.90
N ASP A 507 -11.84 -21.13 -5.15
CA ASP A 507 -13.17 -21.73 -5.13
C ASP A 507 -13.84 -21.57 -3.76
N ALA A 508 -13.07 -21.73 -2.68
CA ALA A 508 -13.55 -21.55 -1.31
C ALA A 508 -13.98 -20.09 -1.05
N TYR A 509 -13.17 -19.13 -1.48
CA TYR A 509 -13.50 -17.71 -1.36
C TYR A 509 -14.77 -17.33 -2.13
N ILE A 510 -14.93 -17.82 -3.36
CA ILE A 510 -16.15 -17.63 -4.17
C ILE A 510 -17.36 -18.28 -3.47
N ASN A 511 -17.22 -19.53 -3.02
CA ASN A 511 -18.31 -20.25 -2.35
C ASN A 511 -18.77 -19.54 -1.07
N LEU A 512 -17.83 -19.13 -0.21
CA LEU A 512 -18.11 -18.45 1.06
C LEU A 512 -18.79 -17.10 0.86
N THR A 513 -18.35 -16.34 -0.14
CA THR A 513 -18.96 -15.04 -0.46
C THR A 513 -20.35 -15.19 -1.08
N LEU A 514 -20.57 -16.17 -1.96
CA LEU A 514 -21.89 -16.46 -2.53
C LEU A 514 -22.88 -16.98 -1.47
N THR A 515 -22.46 -17.91 -0.63
CA THR A 515 -23.30 -18.51 0.43
C THR A 515 -23.85 -17.45 1.39
N ASN A 516 -23.10 -16.38 1.59
CA ASN A 516 -23.46 -15.30 2.51
C ASN A 516 -23.97 -14.03 1.79
N LEU A 517 -24.08 -14.05 0.45
CA LEU A 517 -24.40 -12.85 -0.34
C LEU A 517 -25.77 -12.25 0.03
N ALA A 518 -26.73 -13.08 0.45
CA ALA A 518 -28.07 -12.67 0.85
C ALA A 518 -28.10 -11.66 2.00
N PHE A 519 -27.07 -11.62 2.86
CA PHE A 519 -26.95 -10.63 3.95
C PHE A 519 -26.73 -9.20 3.44
N LEU A 520 -26.31 -9.02 2.18
CA LEU A 520 -26.24 -7.70 1.54
C LEU A 520 -27.61 -7.19 1.04
N SER A 521 -28.68 -7.98 1.16
CA SER A 521 -30.02 -7.55 0.76
C SER A 521 -30.56 -6.47 1.69
N ALA A 522 -31.25 -5.47 1.11
CA ALA A 522 -31.96 -4.46 1.88
C ALA A 522 -32.99 -5.08 2.86
N LYS A 523 -33.55 -6.25 2.49
CA LYS A 523 -34.54 -7.01 3.27
C LYS A 523 -33.92 -7.87 4.36
N SER A 524 -32.58 -7.99 4.41
CA SER A 524 -31.90 -8.75 5.46
C SER A 524 -32.10 -8.05 6.82
N SER A 525 -32.49 -8.82 7.83
CA SER A 525 -32.74 -8.33 9.20
C SER A 525 -31.66 -8.76 10.21
N GLY A 526 -30.60 -9.44 9.75
CA GLY A 526 -29.54 -9.97 10.60
C GLY A 526 -28.15 -9.85 10.00
N LYS A 527 -27.15 -10.17 10.83
CA LYS A 527 -25.75 -10.36 10.45
C LYS A 527 -25.42 -11.85 10.51
N PRO A 528 -24.50 -12.35 9.68
CA PRO A 528 -24.04 -13.73 9.80
C PRO A 528 -23.39 -13.99 11.18
N SER A 529 -23.25 -15.26 11.55
CA SER A 529 -22.42 -15.64 12.70
C SER A 529 -20.96 -15.29 12.43
N ILE A 530 -20.28 -14.71 13.43
CA ILE A 530 -18.92 -14.18 13.26
C ILE A 530 -17.87 -15.25 12.90
N GLY A 531 -18.08 -16.53 13.24
CA GLY A 531 -17.08 -17.58 13.07
C GLY A 531 -15.99 -17.57 14.15
N PRO A 532 -14.91 -18.36 13.99
CA PRO A 532 -13.80 -18.42 14.95
C PRO A 532 -12.98 -17.12 14.92
N LEU A 533 -12.52 -16.63 16.07
CA LEU A 533 -11.67 -15.43 16.11
C LEU A 533 -10.21 -15.80 15.83
N PRO A 534 -9.49 -15.02 14.99
CA PRO A 534 -8.07 -15.23 14.78
C PRO A 534 -7.25 -14.87 16.04
N PRO A 535 -6.06 -15.47 16.24
CA PRO A 535 -5.17 -15.06 17.31
C PRO A 535 -4.61 -13.66 17.06
N ILE A 536 -4.50 -12.86 18.13
CA ILE A 536 -3.83 -11.56 18.12
C ILE A 536 -2.50 -11.68 18.86
N ASN A 537 -1.39 -11.54 18.14
CA ASN A 537 -0.04 -11.82 18.67
C ASN A 537 0.73 -10.57 19.10
N THR A 538 0.18 -9.36 18.93
CA THR A 538 0.84 -8.09 19.21
C THR A 538 1.56 -8.01 20.57
N ASN A 539 0.98 -8.61 21.62
CA ASN A 539 1.53 -8.60 22.98
C ASN A 539 2.53 -9.74 23.29
N ARG A 540 2.68 -10.71 22.38
CA ARG A 540 3.60 -11.85 22.55
C ARG A 540 4.62 -11.98 21.41
N SER A 541 4.53 -11.14 20.38
CA SER A 541 5.45 -11.15 19.26
C SER A 541 6.88 -10.84 19.72
N LEU A 542 7.84 -11.53 19.10
CA LEU A 542 9.26 -11.33 19.37
C LEU A 542 9.74 -10.08 18.65
N SER A 543 10.72 -9.39 19.23
CA SER A 543 11.38 -8.25 18.58
C SER A 543 12.88 -8.30 18.82
N PHE A 544 13.63 -8.33 17.73
CA PHE A 544 15.10 -8.25 17.72
C PHE A 544 15.58 -6.93 17.10
N ILE A 545 14.67 -5.98 16.94
CA ILE A 545 14.94 -4.65 16.43
C ILE A 545 15.52 -3.82 17.57
N GLY A 546 16.83 -3.54 17.52
CA GLY A 546 17.49 -2.70 18.51
C GLY A 546 16.81 -1.33 18.63
N GLY A 547 16.54 -0.87 19.86
CA GLY A 547 16.09 0.49 20.11
C GLY A 547 17.21 1.52 19.89
N VAL A 548 16.85 2.79 19.83
CA VAL A 548 17.84 3.88 19.88
C VAL A 548 18.41 3.94 21.29
N VAL A 549 19.73 3.78 21.44
CA VAL A 549 20.40 3.81 22.75
C VAL A 549 20.70 5.25 23.16
N VAL A 550 21.45 5.96 22.32
CA VAL A 550 21.86 7.36 22.52
C VAL A 550 22.25 7.96 21.17
N ASP A 551 22.02 9.25 21.01
CA ASP A 551 22.58 10.05 19.91
C ASP A 551 23.61 11.03 20.47
N ARG A 552 24.66 11.30 19.69
CA ARG A 552 25.66 12.32 20.01
C ARG A 552 25.93 13.19 18.79
N ALA A 553 26.04 14.50 19.01
CA ALA A 553 26.38 15.46 17.96
C ALA A 553 27.85 15.34 17.50
N GLY A 554 28.72 14.78 18.33
CA GLY A 554 30.16 14.74 18.09
C GLY A 554 30.93 15.69 19.01
N LEU A 555 32.26 15.71 18.87
CA LEU A 555 33.10 16.62 19.66
C LEU A 555 33.00 18.03 19.08
N TRP A 556 32.68 19.01 19.92
CA TRP A 556 32.60 20.44 19.57
C TRP A 556 31.51 20.84 18.57
N SER A 557 30.54 19.95 18.32
CA SER A 557 29.36 20.21 17.49
C SER A 557 28.09 20.12 18.32
N VAL A 558 27.02 20.74 17.83
CA VAL A 558 25.65 20.56 18.33
C VAL A 558 24.77 19.95 17.24
N PHE A 559 23.66 19.33 17.66
CA PHE A 559 22.69 18.81 16.71
C PHE A 559 22.10 19.96 15.87
N GLY A 560 21.93 19.73 14.57
CA GLY A 560 21.47 20.74 13.62
C GLY A 560 22.58 21.58 12.98
N ASP A 561 23.83 21.47 13.43
CA ASP A 561 24.97 22.14 12.78
C ASP A 561 25.11 21.69 11.31
N VAL A 562 25.36 22.64 10.42
CA VAL A 562 25.60 22.37 8.99
C VAL A 562 27.02 21.84 8.80
N VAL A 563 27.13 20.62 8.26
CA VAL A 563 28.39 19.96 7.87
C VAL A 563 28.79 20.37 6.46
N THR A 564 27.84 20.30 5.53
CA THR A 564 27.99 20.75 4.14
C THR A 564 26.81 21.65 3.81
N ASP A 565 27.10 22.89 3.44
CA ASP A 565 26.06 23.88 3.14
C ASP A 565 25.69 23.90 1.65
N VAL A 566 24.54 24.48 1.35
CA VAL A 566 24.04 24.69 -0.02
C VAL A 566 24.95 25.61 -0.85
N ALA A 567 24.93 25.45 -2.16
CA ALA A 567 25.50 26.44 -3.08
C ALA A 567 24.66 27.73 -3.08
N ARG A 568 25.25 28.85 -3.51
CA ARG A 568 24.57 30.16 -3.47
C ARG A 568 23.44 30.31 -4.48
N ALA A 569 23.47 29.54 -5.56
CA ALA A 569 22.49 29.65 -6.63
C ALA A 569 22.30 28.32 -7.35
N TYR A 570 21.07 28.09 -7.79
CA TYR A 570 20.62 26.92 -8.51
C TYR A 570 19.68 27.32 -9.64
N ARG A 571 19.52 26.44 -10.61
CA ARG A 571 18.51 26.50 -11.66
C ARG A 571 17.49 25.39 -11.44
N ARG A 572 16.32 25.53 -12.05
CA ARG A 572 15.38 24.42 -12.18
C ARG A 572 16.06 23.23 -12.87
N GLY A 573 15.87 22.04 -12.32
CA GLY A 573 16.57 20.81 -12.70
C GLY A 573 17.84 20.52 -11.90
N ASP A 574 18.35 21.47 -11.12
CA ASP A 574 19.44 21.21 -10.18
C ASP A 574 18.90 20.58 -8.86
N ILE A 575 19.81 20.04 -8.06
CA ILE A 575 19.52 19.53 -6.71
C ILE A 575 20.20 20.42 -5.68
N ALA A 576 19.41 21.08 -4.82
CA ALA A 576 19.93 21.78 -3.66
C ALA A 576 20.10 20.78 -2.51
N SER A 577 21.28 20.71 -1.89
CA SER A 577 21.59 19.71 -0.87
C SER A 577 22.36 20.35 0.29
N ALA A 578 21.97 20.00 1.52
CA ALA A 578 22.67 20.35 2.74
C ALA A 578 22.77 19.14 3.67
N VAL A 579 23.91 19.01 4.36
CA VAL A 579 24.18 17.96 5.34
C VAL A 579 24.26 18.56 6.72
N PHE A 580 23.56 17.97 7.68
CA PHE A 580 23.46 18.40 9.07
C PHE A 580 23.95 17.31 10.01
N ILE A 581 24.49 17.72 11.17
CA ILE A 581 24.67 16.82 12.32
C ILE A 581 23.26 16.40 12.79
N GLY A 582 22.98 15.10 12.70
CA GLY A 582 21.64 14.54 12.90
C GLY A 582 21.56 13.53 14.03
N ALA A 583 20.32 13.10 14.29
CA ALA A 583 19.98 12.05 15.25
C ALA A 583 19.15 10.95 14.57
N ASN A 584 18.96 9.81 15.24
CA ASN A 584 18.15 8.72 14.69
C ASN A 584 16.67 9.13 14.52
N PRO A 585 16.07 9.01 13.31
CA PRO A 585 14.68 9.40 13.08
C PRO A 585 13.66 8.59 13.87
N ARG A 586 14.04 7.43 14.41
CA ARG A 586 13.15 6.60 15.24
C ARG A 586 12.89 7.19 16.63
N ASN A 587 13.59 8.25 17.04
CA ASN A 587 13.27 8.95 18.29
C ASN A 587 11.89 9.61 18.24
N ASN A 588 11.50 10.13 17.07
CA ASN A 588 10.21 10.75 16.85
C ASN A 588 9.84 10.59 15.38
N LEU A 589 8.75 9.86 15.09
CA LEU A 589 8.30 9.63 13.71
C LEU A 589 7.76 10.91 13.04
N ARG A 590 7.55 11.98 13.82
CA ARG A 590 6.96 13.26 13.40
C ARG A 590 5.66 13.05 12.63
N LEU A 591 4.77 12.22 13.18
CA LEU A 591 3.43 12.02 12.61
C LEU A 591 2.67 13.36 12.59
N GLU A 592 1.98 13.65 11.49
CA GLU A 592 1.33 14.96 11.24
C GLU A 592 2.30 16.16 11.27
N GLY A 593 3.60 15.91 11.10
CA GLY A 593 4.65 16.92 11.00
C GLY A 593 5.66 16.57 9.91
N THR A 594 6.81 17.23 9.91
CA THR A 594 7.83 17.07 8.87
C THR A 594 9.24 16.98 9.45
N TYR A 595 10.12 16.20 8.80
CA TYR A 595 11.56 16.16 9.08
C TYR A 595 12.33 17.22 8.29
N ALA A 596 11.81 17.64 7.14
CA ALA A 596 12.51 18.51 6.20
C ALA A 596 11.53 19.50 5.56
N ALA A 597 11.97 20.75 5.42
CA ALA A 597 11.22 21.77 4.71
C ALA A 597 12.11 22.59 3.79
N VAL A 598 11.52 23.07 2.68
CA VAL A 598 12.06 24.15 1.86
C VAL A 598 11.28 25.40 2.20
N GLU A 599 11.99 26.44 2.61
CA GLU A 599 11.39 27.71 2.98
C GLU A 599 11.78 28.79 1.98
N LYS A 600 10.82 29.60 1.56
CA LYS A 600 11.01 30.76 0.68
C LYS A 600 10.95 32.07 1.48
N LEU A 601 11.83 33.00 1.19
CA LEU A 601 11.83 34.33 1.79
C LEU A 601 10.64 35.16 1.27
N SER A 602 9.75 35.59 2.17
CA SER A 602 8.55 36.38 1.87
C SER A 602 8.90 37.84 1.57
N SER A 603 9.28 38.13 0.31
CA SER A 603 9.78 39.44 -0.18
C SER A 603 11.01 39.97 0.58
N PRO A 604 12.02 40.54 -0.11
CA PRO A 604 13.19 41.08 0.58
C PRO A 604 12.74 42.21 1.52
N PRO A 605 13.32 42.32 2.73
CA PRO A 605 13.02 43.41 3.65
C PRO A 605 13.44 44.74 3.01
N TYR A 606 12.53 45.42 2.30
CA TYR A 606 12.74 46.81 1.95
C TYR A 606 12.69 47.63 3.25
N LEU A 607 13.69 48.49 3.41
CA LEU A 607 13.67 49.59 4.37
C LEU A 607 12.37 50.36 4.14
N SER A 608 11.41 50.27 5.08
CA SER A 608 10.30 51.22 5.09
C SER A 608 10.90 52.62 5.31
N SER A 609 10.54 53.56 4.44
CA SER A 609 10.76 54.99 4.73
C SER A 609 10.07 55.31 6.06
N PRO A 610 10.67 56.11 6.95
CA PRO A 610 10.03 56.43 8.23
C PRO A 610 8.65 56.99 7.96
N ALA A 611 7.63 56.42 8.61
CA ALA A 611 6.35 57.09 8.74
C ALA A 611 6.61 58.51 9.26
N SER A 612 5.95 59.48 8.64
CA SER A 612 6.05 60.90 8.97
C SER A 612 6.13 61.14 10.48
N GLN A 613 7.18 61.89 10.87
CA GLN A 613 7.49 62.45 12.19
C GLN A 613 6.28 62.76 13.07
N GLU A 614 6.38 62.37 14.34
CA GLU A 614 6.18 63.24 15.50
C GLU A 614 6.79 62.53 16.72
N ASP A 615 8.11 62.64 16.90
CA ASP A 615 8.80 62.73 18.20
C ASP A 615 10.32 62.63 17.99
N GLY A 616 11.03 63.68 18.41
CA GLY A 616 12.43 63.94 18.09
C GLY A 616 13.44 63.09 18.88
N ASN A 617 13.41 61.77 18.73
CA ASN A 617 14.50 60.89 19.14
C ASN A 617 14.97 60.07 17.94
N GLY A 618 16.28 60.04 17.68
CA GLY A 618 16.84 59.37 16.50
C GLY A 618 16.59 57.86 16.55
N ASP A 619 15.63 57.39 15.75
CA ASP A 619 15.35 55.96 15.61
C ASP A 619 16.30 55.32 14.60
N GLU A 620 17.08 54.35 15.07
CA GLU A 620 17.80 53.41 14.20
C GLU A 620 16.80 52.68 13.31
N LEU A 621 17.06 52.67 11.99
CA LEU A 621 16.38 51.81 11.02
C LEU A 621 16.57 50.34 11.43
N LYS A 622 15.64 49.76 12.18
CA LYS A 622 15.63 48.32 12.48
C LYS A 622 15.24 47.57 11.21
N ALA A 623 16.14 46.74 10.71
CA ALA A 623 15.83 45.80 9.63
C ALA A 623 14.64 44.94 10.06
N ARG A 624 13.61 44.84 9.20
CA ARG A 624 12.49 43.93 9.45
C ARG A 624 13.05 42.50 9.49
N ALA A 625 12.65 41.72 10.49
CA ALA A 625 13.02 40.32 10.56
C ALA A 625 12.58 39.61 9.27
N GLU A 626 13.47 38.79 8.71
CA GLU A 626 13.16 37.99 7.53
C GLU A 626 12.01 37.06 7.85
N THR A 627 10.98 37.09 7.01
CA THR A 627 9.84 36.20 7.12
C THR A 627 10.03 35.08 6.11
N TRP A 628 9.98 33.83 6.58
CA TRP A 628 10.15 32.64 5.77
C TRP A 628 8.84 31.87 5.74
N THR A 629 8.46 31.36 4.57
CA THR A 629 7.26 30.54 4.39
C THR A 629 7.67 29.18 3.85
N THR A 630 7.24 28.10 4.50
CA THR A 630 7.41 26.74 3.97
C THR A 630 6.66 26.62 2.66
N VAL A 631 7.38 26.28 1.60
CA VAL A 631 6.81 26.03 0.27
C VAL A 631 6.83 24.55 -0.09
N ARG A 632 7.69 23.75 0.56
CA ARG A 632 7.72 22.29 0.43
C ARG A 632 8.02 21.64 1.78
N SER A 633 7.49 20.45 2.01
CA SER A 633 7.76 19.57 3.15
C SER A 633 8.15 18.17 2.65
N ASP A 634 8.47 17.25 3.56
CA ASP A 634 8.67 15.83 3.23
C ASP A 634 7.39 15.07 2.80
N ASP A 635 6.29 15.80 2.60
CA ASP A 635 5.12 15.34 1.86
C ASP A 635 5.32 15.41 0.34
N ASP A 636 6.23 16.29 -0.11
CA ASP A 636 6.54 16.52 -1.51
C ASP A 636 7.60 15.53 -2.02
N TRP A 637 7.29 14.83 -3.11
CA TRP A 637 8.15 13.81 -3.73
C TRP A 637 9.57 14.32 -4.03
N GLU A 638 9.69 15.60 -4.35
CA GLU A 638 10.92 16.28 -4.73
C GLU A 638 11.82 16.66 -3.54
N LEU A 639 11.34 16.54 -2.29
CA LEU A 639 12.12 16.80 -1.08
C LEU A 639 12.48 15.49 -0.38
N VAL A 640 13.77 15.18 -0.36
CA VAL A 640 14.29 13.91 0.15
C VAL A 640 15.00 14.14 1.48
N TYR A 641 14.63 13.34 2.47
CA TYR A 641 15.30 13.23 3.76
C TYR A 641 16.13 11.94 3.79
N LEU A 642 17.44 12.05 3.95
CA LEU A 642 18.35 10.91 4.09
C LEU A 642 19.03 10.95 5.45
N TRP A 643 19.09 9.81 6.12
CA TRP A 643 19.76 9.61 7.39
C TRP A 643 20.87 8.57 7.25
N LYS A 644 22.04 8.89 7.82
CA LYS A 644 23.19 8.01 7.81
C LYS A 644 23.84 7.94 9.19
N ARG A 645 24.00 6.73 9.71
CA ARG A 645 24.86 6.47 10.87
C ARG A 645 26.33 6.66 10.48
N THR A 646 27.04 7.56 11.16
CA THR A 646 28.47 7.81 10.91
C THR A 646 29.37 7.03 11.87
N SER A 647 28.91 6.74 13.09
CA SER A 647 29.58 5.82 14.01
C SER A 647 28.58 5.16 14.97
N GLU A 648 28.48 3.84 14.91
CA GLU A 648 27.66 3.05 15.86
C GLU A 648 28.17 3.19 17.30
N PHE A 649 29.48 3.09 17.50
CA PHE A 649 30.08 3.16 18.82
C PHE A 649 29.90 4.54 19.48
N LEU A 650 30.03 5.61 18.70
CA LEU A 650 29.89 6.97 19.21
C LEU A 650 28.44 7.48 19.19
N GLY A 651 27.51 6.78 18.53
CA GLY A 651 26.12 7.23 18.37
C GLY A 651 25.98 8.50 17.53
N THR A 652 26.91 8.79 16.62
CA THR A 652 26.88 9.98 15.74
C THR A 652 26.18 9.67 14.42
N SER A 653 25.48 10.64 13.86
CA SER A 653 24.79 10.50 12.56
C SER A 653 24.73 11.82 11.82
N GLU A 654 24.52 11.74 10.52
CA GLU A 654 24.30 12.87 9.63
C GLU A 654 22.94 12.72 8.95
N VAL A 655 22.33 13.87 8.63
CA VAL A 655 21.12 13.96 7.81
C VAL A 655 21.43 14.81 6.59
N THR A 656 21.09 14.30 5.42
CA THR A 656 21.12 15.06 4.17
C THR A 656 19.69 15.42 3.79
N ILE A 657 19.44 16.70 3.50
CA ILE A 657 18.19 17.16 2.89
C ILE A 657 18.51 17.54 1.44
N GLU A 658 17.78 16.95 0.51
CA GLU A 658 17.92 17.23 -0.92
C GLU A 658 16.60 17.72 -1.50
N TRP A 659 16.61 18.88 -2.16
CA TRP A 659 15.49 19.38 -2.93
C TRP A 659 15.82 19.27 -4.42
N GLU A 660 15.12 18.37 -5.11
CA GLU A 660 15.12 18.28 -6.57
C GLU A 660 14.28 19.44 -7.13
N ILE A 661 14.92 20.48 -7.65
CA ILE A 661 14.24 21.74 -7.98
C ILE A 661 13.40 21.55 -9.25
N GLY A 662 12.11 21.28 -9.04
CA GLY A 662 11.13 21.08 -10.10
C GLY A 662 10.88 22.31 -10.99
N GLY A 663 10.20 22.08 -12.11
CA GLY A 663 9.83 23.12 -13.07
C GLY A 663 8.83 24.16 -12.53
N ASP A 664 8.11 23.80 -11.48
CA ASP A 664 7.11 24.59 -10.75
C ASP A 664 7.73 25.49 -9.66
N ALA A 665 9.03 25.36 -9.38
CA ALA A 665 9.73 26.21 -8.41
C ALA A 665 9.79 27.66 -8.89
N GLU A 666 9.15 28.58 -8.16
CA GLU A 666 9.20 30.01 -8.46
C GLU A 666 10.61 30.58 -8.24
N PRO A 667 11.05 31.59 -9.01
CA PRO A 667 12.30 32.29 -8.69
C PRO A 667 12.22 32.93 -7.30
N GLY A 668 13.35 32.94 -6.58
CA GLY A 668 13.39 33.49 -5.23
C GLY A 668 14.57 33.03 -4.40
N THR A 669 14.60 33.47 -3.15
CA THR A 669 15.58 33.04 -2.15
C THR A 669 14.97 31.98 -1.25
N TYR A 670 15.71 30.90 -1.07
CA TYR A 670 15.30 29.69 -0.36
C TYR A 670 16.33 29.29 0.70
N ARG A 671 15.91 28.43 1.62
CA ARG A 671 16.76 27.69 2.56
C ARG A 671 16.16 26.32 2.86
N LEU A 672 17.01 25.36 3.26
CA LEU A 672 16.61 24.04 3.73
C LEU A 672 16.54 24.04 5.25
N HIS A 673 15.51 23.40 5.81
CA HIS A 673 15.27 23.32 7.25
C HIS A 673 15.10 21.85 7.66
N TYR A 674 15.95 21.40 8.57
CA TYR A 674 15.93 20.09 9.22
C TYR A 674 15.29 20.18 10.61
N TYR A 675 14.33 19.30 10.88
CA TYR A 675 13.75 19.09 12.20
C TYR A 675 14.11 17.69 12.74
N GLY A 676 14.82 17.65 13.87
CA GLY A 676 15.30 16.40 14.48
C GLY A 676 14.95 16.26 15.95
N ASP A 677 15.08 15.04 16.45
CA ASP A 677 14.86 14.68 17.85
C ASP A 677 16.00 13.78 18.31
N ALA A 678 16.77 14.22 19.31
CA ALA A 678 17.95 13.50 19.79
C ALA A 678 17.70 12.83 21.14
N LYS A 679 18.16 11.58 21.29
CA LYS A 679 18.04 10.85 22.55
C LYS A 679 19.31 10.94 23.39
N SER A 680 19.20 11.44 24.60
CA SER A 680 20.30 11.48 25.58
C SER A 680 20.56 10.10 26.21
N LEU A 681 21.70 9.93 26.88
CA LEU A 681 22.03 8.69 27.59
C LEU A 681 21.02 8.35 28.71
N GLY A 682 20.37 9.37 29.29
CA GLY A 682 19.30 9.20 30.29
C GLY A 682 17.96 8.80 29.69
N GLY A 683 17.84 8.73 28.36
CA GLY A 683 16.64 8.36 27.63
C GLY A 683 15.72 9.51 27.25
N GLU A 684 15.99 10.74 27.72
CA GLU A 684 15.25 11.95 27.34
C GLU A 684 15.44 12.23 25.85
N ILE A 685 14.35 12.57 25.16
CA ILE A 685 14.32 12.95 23.75
C ILE A 685 14.07 14.45 23.66
N THR A 686 14.98 15.17 22.99
CA THR A 686 14.92 16.64 22.88
C THR A 686 14.87 17.06 21.41
N PRO A 687 13.91 17.92 21.02
CA PRO A 687 13.84 18.42 19.65
C PRO A 687 14.97 19.43 19.39
N PHE A 688 15.42 19.49 18.14
CA PHE A 688 16.37 20.49 17.65
C PHE A 688 16.10 20.80 16.17
N GLU A 689 16.67 21.90 15.70
CA GLU A 689 16.50 22.40 14.33
C GLU A 689 17.86 22.69 13.70
N GLY A 690 17.99 22.46 12.40
CA GLY A 690 19.14 22.84 11.59
C GLY A 690 18.67 23.61 10.36
N VAL A 691 19.33 24.72 10.05
CA VAL A 691 18.95 25.59 8.92
C VAL A 691 20.17 25.84 8.04
N SER A 692 20.04 25.58 6.73
CA SER A 692 21.11 25.84 5.77
C SER A 692 21.35 27.34 5.55
N GLY A 693 22.43 27.67 4.85
CA GLY A 693 22.59 28.95 4.19
C GLY A 693 21.47 29.24 3.19
N LYS A 694 21.42 30.49 2.73
CA LYS A 694 20.44 30.96 1.74
C LYS A 694 20.96 30.70 0.34
N PHE A 695 20.06 30.33 -0.56
CA PHE A 695 20.36 30.17 -1.97
C PHE A 695 19.28 30.77 -2.86
N VAL A 696 19.65 31.13 -4.09
CA VAL A 696 18.73 31.68 -5.08
C VAL A 696 18.37 30.61 -6.10
N VAL A 697 17.09 30.46 -6.41
CA VAL A 697 16.62 29.72 -7.58
C VAL A 697 16.28 30.73 -8.68
N ALA A 698 16.93 30.59 -9.82
CA ALA A 698 16.80 31.48 -10.98
C ALA A 698 15.71 31.03 -11.97
#